data_AF-A0A8C4NHZ7-F1
#
_entry.id   AF-A0A8C4NHZ7-F1
#
_cell.length_a   1.000
_cell.length_b   1.000
_cell.length_c   1.000
_cell.angle_alpha   90.00
_cell.angle_beta   90.00
_cell.angle_gamma   90.00
#
_symmetry.space_group_name_H-M   'P 1'
#
loop_
_entity.id
_entity.type
_entity.pdbx_description
1 polymer ?
#
loop_
_entity_poly.entity_id
_entity_poly.type
_entity_poly.pdbx_seq_one_letter_code
_entity_poly.pdbx_strand_id
1 'polypeptide(L)'
;MQEQEFEWGAASTTGREQVFLAIRPNGLATLTGHLVFRVTVTTSQGELTFSEWSAQLPSRPTKGHCSVLPSRGRSLSTLFTVACNGFSTVMPPLTYCITAGQGDDAVLLNCGREAVVTSITLPPGDAVANNNLDLTVKATDSLGGSIFHKLSVIVEKQTIDTMLEDGSSSLDDLEVLARTENLPALTRLVQAIVPALTDTPPSPAEPPSSEGKIKDMKRTKHIEVRKRMISALASVPVQTVEAVQQVSQAMSTVTAVPEEVTVSMQLSTTQALLGLSDSLLKLSANASGRAGPGKEDVARFLVMATGHVLEALRASTLMGEEEENDRETKSGIEERQKVTAGVLGTVDRLQNVLLSDRVPGEEVISVSTPALALALDRCKPGTLANYQIQGTEETSGSFSLPKSLPIPDGDDNAIDVEMVSFANNPYSWSENGSEVTGMVSSLTLKSSKDRGVLPVDNLSESIEIMLPRSGKSASAITWTEISADGNLTVIAVNITRDDTALVVVVEARSRAVLPAMFLFLRVDEWPTETEYNLTASLGHYTGHTWVINAEELPGLGTYYLAIKVAAEEAEGPEIWTTPGTLQERNGSLFLATFSARCLFWMDEEQTWSGSGCKVGPRTTPLVTQCLCYQLDIIRCRLPCATQHSGC
;
A
#
# COMPACT_ATOMS: atom_id res chain seq x y z
N MET A 1 46.89 -8.12 -2.01
CA MET A 1 45.45 -7.92 -2.29
C MET A 1 45.34 -6.77 -3.24
N GLN A 2 44.76 -6.98 -4.42
CA GLN A 2 44.47 -5.90 -5.35
C GLN A 2 43.05 -5.43 -5.01
N GLU A 3 42.88 -4.15 -4.69
CA GLU A 3 41.57 -3.57 -4.48
C GLU A 3 40.82 -3.66 -5.81
N GLN A 4 39.78 -4.49 -5.84
CA GLN A 4 38.96 -4.63 -7.03
C GLN A 4 37.99 -3.45 -7.05
N GLU A 5 37.90 -2.78 -8.20
CA GLU A 5 36.98 -1.66 -8.39
C GLU A 5 35.55 -2.16 -8.12
N PHE A 6 34.94 -1.63 -7.04
CA PHE A 6 33.62 -2.04 -6.56
C PHE A 6 32.70 -0.83 -6.59
N GLU A 7 31.65 -0.90 -7.40
CA GLU A 7 30.70 0.20 -7.55
C GLU A 7 29.75 0.26 -6.35
N TRP A 8 30.19 0.92 -5.29
CA TRP A 8 29.45 1.04 -4.03
C TRP A 8 28.03 1.58 -4.20
N GLY A 9 27.82 2.57 -5.09
CA GLY A 9 26.49 3.14 -5.31
C GLY A 9 25.49 2.16 -5.92
N ALA A 10 25.96 1.22 -6.75
CA ALA A 10 25.12 0.18 -7.35
C ALA A 10 24.96 -1.04 -6.44
N ALA A 11 25.97 -1.35 -5.62
CA ALA A 11 26.04 -2.60 -4.87
C ALA A 11 25.62 -2.47 -3.40
N SER A 12 25.53 -1.26 -2.84
CA SER A 12 25.22 -1.01 -1.43
C SER A 12 24.13 0.05 -1.25
N THR A 13 23.28 -0.12 -0.25
CA THR A 13 22.26 0.87 0.16
C THR A 13 22.86 1.93 1.08
N THR A 14 23.85 1.57 1.90
CA THR A 14 24.52 2.48 2.86
C THR A 14 25.80 3.11 2.32
N GLY A 15 26.31 2.63 1.19
CA GLY A 15 27.62 3.01 0.66
C GLY A 15 28.77 2.52 1.56
N ARG A 16 29.90 3.24 1.52
CA ARG A 16 31.15 2.85 2.21
C ARG A 16 31.55 3.72 3.40
N GLU A 17 30.87 4.85 3.61
CA GLU A 17 31.27 5.87 4.59
C GLU A 17 30.38 5.84 5.86
N GLN A 18 29.37 4.98 5.89
CA GLN A 18 28.45 4.83 7.02
C GLN A 18 28.98 3.81 8.03
N VAL A 19 28.49 3.90 9.27
CA VAL A 19 28.84 2.96 10.36
C VAL A 19 28.32 1.55 10.08
N PHE A 20 27.24 1.44 9.32
CA PHE A 20 26.66 0.18 8.88
C PHE A 20 26.94 -0.07 7.40
N LEU A 21 27.12 -1.35 7.05
CA LEU A 21 27.26 -1.80 5.68
C LEU A 21 26.11 -2.73 5.31
N ALA A 22 25.26 -2.29 4.40
CA ALA A 22 24.23 -3.11 3.77
C ALA A 22 24.49 -3.24 2.28
N ILE A 23 24.48 -4.48 1.79
CA ILE A 23 24.74 -4.83 0.39
C ILE A 23 23.41 -5.20 -0.26
N ARG A 24 23.14 -4.62 -1.43
CA ARG A 24 21.93 -4.92 -2.20
C ARG A 24 21.87 -6.39 -2.60
N PRO A 25 20.68 -6.96 -2.80
CA PRO A 25 20.53 -8.25 -3.47
C PRO A 25 21.35 -8.29 -4.77
N ASN A 26 22.14 -9.35 -4.94
CA ASN A 26 23.05 -9.53 -6.08
C ASN A 26 24.20 -8.50 -6.23
N GLY A 27 24.42 -7.60 -5.26
CA GLY A 27 25.51 -6.61 -5.30
C GLY A 27 26.91 -7.21 -5.38
N LEU A 28 27.08 -8.47 -4.95
CA LEU A 28 28.34 -9.23 -5.02
C LEU A 28 28.36 -10.25 -6.16
N ALA A 29 27.39 -10.25 -7.06
CA ALA A 29 27.19 -11.35 -8.03
C ALA A 29 28.32 -11.52 -9.05
N THR A 30 29.15 -10.49 -9.26
CA THR A 30 30.32 -10.52 -10.13
C THR A 30 31.57 -11.04 -9.43
N LEU A 31 31.57 -11.10 -8.10
CA LEU A 31 32.70 -11.53 -7.29
C LEU A 31 32.65 -13.04 -7.07
N THR A 32 33.82 -13.65 -6.88
CA THR A 32 33.97 -15.08 -6.59
C THR A 32 35.12 -15.31 -5.61
N GLY A 33 35.09 -16.42 -4.88
CA GLY A 33 36.15 -16.80 -3.95
C GLY A 33 35.98 -16.20 -2.55
N HIS A 34 37.12 -15.92 -1.90
CA HIS A 34 37.17 -15.35 -0.55
C HIS A 34 37.14 -13.82 -0.61
N LEU A 35 36.13 -13.23 0.03
CA LEU A 35 36.06 -11.79 0.27
C LEU A 35 36.68 -11.43 1.62
N VAL A 36 37.37 -10.30 1.66
CA VAL A 36 37.84 -9.65 2.88
C VAL A 36 37.29 -8.24 2.89
N PHE A 37 36.43 -7.94 3.85
CA PHE A 37 35.94 -6.61 4.16
C PHE A 37 36.87 -5.99 5.20
N ARG A 38 37.49 -4.86 4.86
CA ARG A 38 38.34 -4.09 5.79
C ARG A 38 37.64 -2.77 6.11
N VAL A 39 37.36 -2.54 7.38
CA VAL A 39 36.87 -1.25 7.89
C VAL A 39 38.07 -0.50 8.46
N THR A 40 38.29 0.72 8.00
CA THR A 40 39.36 1.60 8.51
C THR A 40 38.71 2.79 9.21
N VAL A 41 39.16 3.10 10.43
CA VAL A 41 38.62 4.19 11.25
C VAL A 41 39.76 5.13 11.62
N THR A 42 39.49 6.43 11.56
CA THR A 42 40.42 7.46 12.04
C THR A 42 39.96 7.94 13.41
N THR A 43 40.81 7.85 14.43
CA THR A 43 40.50 8.36 15.77
C THR A 43 40.51 9.90 15.79
N SER A 44 39.95 10.50 16.84
CA SER A 44 39.98 11.96 17.04
C SER A 44 41.41 12.53 17.15
N GLN A 45 42.41 11.67 17.42
CA GLN A 45 43.83 12.03 17.45
C GLN A 45 44.52 11.85 16.08
N GLY A 46 43.79 11.44 15.04
CA GLY A 46 44.31 11.22 13.69
C GLY A 46 44.97 9.87 13.47
N GLU A 47 44.90 8.94 14.44
CA GLU A 47 45.44 7.59 14.26
C GLU A 47 44.50 6.74 13.41
N LEU A 48 45.07 6.04 12.42
CA LEU A 48 44.35 5.09 11.59
C LEU A 48 44.43 3.69 12.21
N THR A 49 43.26 3.10 12.46
CA THR A 49 43.13 1.70 12.86
C THR A 49 42.22 0.97 11.86
N PHE A 50 42.30 -0.36 11.81
CA PHE A 50 41.44 -1.15 10.95
C PHE A 50 41.00 -2.46 11.59
N SER A 51 39.89 -3.00 11.10
CA SER A 51 39.39 -4.34 11.41
C SER A 51 39.04 -5.04 10.11
N GLU A 52 39.23 -6.36 10.07
CA GLU A 52 38.93 -7.18 8.90
C GLU A 52 37.94 -8.28 9.25
N TRP A 53 36.99 -8.49 8.35
CA TRP A 53 36.10 -9.64 8.35
C TRP A 53 36.17 -10.33 6.99
N SER A 54 36.22 -11.65 6.99
CA SER A 54 36.34 -12.43 5.75
C SER A 54 35.22 -13.46 5.63
N ALA A 55 34.72 -13.64 4.42
CA ALA A 55 33.74 -14.67 4.10
C ALA A 55 34.01 -15.33 2.76
N GLN A 56 33.61 -16.60 2.65
CA GLN A 56 33.61 -17.32 1.39
C GLN A 56 32.30 -17.03 0.66
N LEU A 57 32.37 -16.50 -0.56
CA LEU A 57 31.17 -16.35 -1.38
C LEU A 57 30.62 -17.74 -1.78
N PRO A 58 29.29 -17.94 -1.76
CA PRO A 58 28.68 -19.18 -2.20
C PRO A 58 29.09 -19.49 -3.64
N SER A 59 29.64 -20.67 -3.88
CA SER A 59 29.93 -21.15 -5.23
C SER A 59 28.63 -21.56 -5.92
N ARG A 60 28.27 -20.92 -7.03
CA ARG A 60 27.05 -21.30 -7.78
C ARG A 60 27.08 -22.78 -8.19
N PRO A 61 25.94 -23.50 -8.11
CA PRO A 61 25.83 -24.85 -8.66
C PRO A 61 26.19 -24.90 -10.14
N THR A 62 26.72 -26.03 -10.59
CA THR A 62 26.96 -26.26 -12.03
C THR A 62 25.64 -26.33 -12.77
N LYS A 63 25.64 -25.79 -14.00
CA LYS A 63 24.45 -25.77 -14.84
C LYS A 63 24.03 -27.19 -15.25
N GLY A 64 22.83 -27.58 -14.86
CA GLY A 64 22.14 -28.75 -15.36
C GLY A 64 21.04 -28.40 -16.38
N HIS A 65 20.16 -29.36 -16.64
CA HIS A 65 19.02 -29.25 -17.53
C HIS A 65 17.76 -29.81 -16.87
N CYS A 66 16.61 -29.15 -17.11
CA CYS A 66 15.31 -29.66 -16.69
C CYS A 66 14.39 -29.85 -17.89
N SER A 67 13.40 -30.73 -17.76
CA SER A 67 12.35 -30.98 -18.76
C SER A 67 11.00 -31.16 -18.09
N VAL A 68 9.92 -30.80 -18.79
CA VAL A 68 8.53 -31.01 -18.35
C VAL A 68 7.79 -31.90 -19.35
N LEU A 69 7.04 -32.89 -18.85
CA LEU A 69 6.25 -33.83 -19.64
C LEU A 69 4.86 -34.07 -19.02
N PRO A 70 3.77 -34.14 -19.81
CA PRO A 70 3.71 -33.85 -21.25
C PRO A 70 3.96 -32.36 -21.54
N SER A 71 4.29 -32.01 -22.78
CA SER A 71 4.51 -30.61 -23.19
C SER A 71 3.22 -29.81 -23.42
N ARG A 72 2.07 -30.50 -23.40
CA ARG A 72 0.72 -29.91 -23.49
C ARG A 72 -0.22 -30.67 -22.57
N GLY A 73 -1.15 -29.95 -21.94
CA GLY A 73 -2.24 -30.51 -21.16
C GLY A 73 -3.32 -29.48 -20.86
N ARG A 74 -4.20 -29.83 -19.93
CA ARG A 74 -5.22 -28.94 -19.37
C ARG A 74 -5.03 -28.82 -17.86
N SER A 75 -5.38 -27.67 -17.30
CA SER A 75 -5.42 -27.44 -15.86
C SER A 75 -6.25 -28.53 -15.18
N LEU A 76 -5.84 -28.97 -13.98
CA LEU A 76 -6.46 -29.98 -13.10
C LEU A 76 -6.57 -31.43 -13.59
N SER A 77 -6.74 -31.65 -14.89
CA SER A 77 -6.90 -33.00 -15.45
C SER A 77 -5.59 -33.62 -15.91
N THR A 78 -4.61 -32.80 -16.32
CA THR A 78 -3.31 -33.31 -16.76
C THR A 78 -2.30 -33.30 -15.62
N LEU A 79 -1.70 -34.47 -15.38
CA LEU A 79 -0.61 -34.66 -14.43
C LEU A 79 0.73 -34.54 -15.16
N PHE A 80 1.53 -33.55 -14.75
CA PHE A 80 2.84 -33.27 -15.32
C PHE A 80 3.97 -33.85 -14.46
N THR A 81 5.13 -34.03 -15.07
CA THR A 81 6.38 -34.40 -14.41
C THR A 81 7.46 -33.41 -14.81
N VAL A 82 8.13 -32.81 -13.82
CA VAL A 82 9.32 -31.98 -14.01
C VAL A 82 10.53 -32.76 -13.54
N ALA A 83 11.49 -32.99 -14.42
CA ALA A 83 12.70 -33.76 -14.14
C ALA A 83 13.95 -32.93 -14.44
N CYS A 84 14.88 -32.87 -13.50
CA CYS A 84 16.12 -32.12 -13.58
C CYS A 84 17.33 -33.04 -13.44
N ASN A 85 18.34 -32.84 -14.30
CA ASN A 85 19.55 -33.66 -14.37
C ASN A 85 20.80 -32.78 -14.56
N GLY A 86 21.96 -33.24 -14.10
CA GLY A 86 23.25 -32.59 -14.36
C GLY A 86 23.57 -31.37 -13.49
N PHE A 87 22.73 -31.02 -12.52
CA PHE A 87 23.08 -30.03 -11.50
C PHE A 87 24.02 -30.67 -10.46
N SER A 88 25.09 -29.97 -10.09
CA SER A 88 26.03 -30.40 -9.05
C SER A 88 26.53 -29.20 -8.26
N THR A 89 26.93 -29.40 -7.01
CA THR A 89 27.48 -28.35 -6.15
C THR A 89 28.51 -28.95 -5.21
N VAL A 90 29.48 -28.14 -4.80
CA VAL A 90 30.43 -28.49 -3.74
C VAL A 90 29.82 -28.29 -2.34
N MET A 91 28.65 -27.65 -2.25
CA MET A 91 27.92 -27.34 -1.01
C MET A 91 26.53 -28.02 -0.93
N PRO A 92 26.43 -29.37 -1.04
CA PRO A 92 25.15 -30.07 -1.00
C PRO A 92 24.40 -29.90 0.35
N PRO A 93 23.09 -30.17 0.42
CA PRO A 93 22.23 -30.66 -0.67
C PRO A 93 21.76 -29.55 -1.62
N LEU A 94 21.31 -29.95 -2.82
CA LEU A 94 20.56 -29.07 -3.71
C LEU A 94 19.08 -29.08 -3.34
N THR A 95 18.47 -27.90 -3.38
CA THR A 95 17.03 -27.69 -3.33
C THR A 95 16.56 -27.20 -4.70
N TYR A 96 15.52 -27.83 -5.24
CA TYR A 96 14.87 -27.49 -6.50
C TYR A 96 13.52 -26.83 -6.20
N CYS A 97 13.36 -25.60 -6.63
CA CYS A 97 12.10 -24.86 -6.56
C CYS A 97 11.56 -24.61 -7.96
N ILE A 98 10.30 -24.97 -8.18
CA ILE A 98 9.59 -24.82 -9.45
C ILE A 98 8.60 -23.68 -9.30
N THR A 99 8.74 -22.67 -10.16
CA THR A 99 7.81 -21.52 -10.23
C THR A 99 7.11 -21.50 -11.58
N ALA A 100 5.86 -21.04 -11.63
CA ALA A 100 5.06 -20.90 -12.84
C ALA A 100 4.64 -19.45 -13.07
N GLY A 101 4.76 -18.95 -14.30
CA GLY A 101 4.52 -17.55 -14.64
C GLY A 101 5.82 -16.72 -14.70
N GLN A 102 5.66 -15.40 -14.78
CA GLN A 102 6.76 -14.44 -14.88
C GLN A 102 6.57 -13.28 -13.89
N GLY A 103 7.66 -12.61 -13.54
CA GLY A 103 7.64 -11.40 -12.71
C GLY A 103 7.15 -11.66 -11.28
N ASP A 104 6.49 -10.66 -10.71
CA ASP A 104 5.97 -10.68 -9.34
C ASP A 104 4.76 -11.62 -9.17
N ASP A 105 4.12 -12.02 -10.28
CA ASP A 105 3.00 -12.96 -10.30
C ASP A 105 3.44 -14.43 -10.33
N ALA A 106 4.75 -14.70 -10.35
CA ALA A 106 5.27 -16.06 -10.45
C ALA A 106 4.90 -16.91 -9.22
N VAL A 107 4.28 -18.06 -9.48
CA VAL A 107 3.67 -18.94 -8.49
C VAL A 107 4.58 -20.06 -8.06
N LEU A 108 4.85 -20.21 -6.76
CA LEU A 108 5.67 -21.29 -6.22
C LEU A 108 4.90 -22.61 -6.18
N LEU A 109 5.15 -23.50 -7.14
CA LEU A 109 4.47 -24.79 -7.26
C LEU A 109 5.03 -25.85 -6.31
N ASN A 110 6.35 -25.91 -6.17
CA ASN A 110 7.02 -26.89 -5.34
C ASN A 110 8.43 -26.44 -4.96
N CYS A 111 8.89 -26.79 -3.76
CA CYS A 111 10.28 -26.70 -3.34
C CYS A 111 10.68 -27.97 -2.59
N GLY A 112 11.77 -28.61 -2.98
CA GLY A 112 12.23 -29.81 -2.30
C GLY A 112 13.61 -30.27 -2.76
N ARG A 113 14.10 -31.35 -2.17
CA ARG A 113 15.40 -31.96 -2.54
C ARG A 113 15.30 -32.92 -3.72
N GLU A 114 14.08 -33.25 -4.13
CA GLU A 114 13.83 -34.18 -5.22
C GLU A 114 14.07 -33.48 -6.56
N ALA A 115 14.98 -34.05 -7.37
CA ALA A 115 15.27 -33.55 -8.70
C ALA A 115 14.18 -33.92 -9.73
N VAL A 116 13.26 -34.83 -9.36
CA VAL A 116 12.13 -35.25 -10.17
C VAL A 116 10.87 -35.10 -9.34
N VAL A 117 9.94 -34.29 -9.82
CA VAL A 117 8.64 -34.06 -9.18
C VAL A 117 7.57 -34.57 -10.13
N THR A 118 6.84 -35.60 -9.72
CA THR A 118 5.79 -36.25 -10.52
C THR A 118 4.40 -35.80 -10.10
N SER A 119 3.42 -36.07 -10.96
CA SER A 119 2.00 -35.86 -10.70
C SER A 119 1.68 -34.43 -10.24
N ILE A 120 2.22 -33.43 -10.94
CA ILE A 120 1.95 -32.03 -10.66
C ILE A 120 0.82 -31.50 -11.55
N THR A 121 -0.15 -30.83 -10.94
CA THR A 121 -1.09 -29.98 -11.67
C THR A 121 -0.44 -28.61 -11.88
N LEU A 122 -0.70 -28.02 -13.06
CA LEU A 122 -0.20 -26.71 -13.43
C LEU A 122 -1.37 -25.74 -13.60
N PRO A 123 -1.21 -24.46 -13.23
CA PRO A 123 -2.19 -23.43 -13.57
C PRO A 123 -2.32 -23.27 -15.09
N PRO A 124 -3.43 -22.72 -15.59
CA PRO A 124 -3.56 -22.41 -17.01
C PRO A 124 -2.48 -21.41 -17.47
N GLY A 125 -2.01 -21.58 -18.70
CA GLY A 125 -1.13 -20.62 -19.34
C GLY A 125 -1.87 -19.38 -19.83
N ASP A 126 -1.12 -18.37 -20.24
CA ASP A 126 -1.69 -17.10 -20.73
C ASP A 126 -2.41 -17.31 -22.07
N ALA A 127 -3.71 -17.05 -22.10
CA ALA A 127 -4.54 -17.18 -23.29
C ALA A 127 -4.06 -16.27 -24.44
N VAL A 128 -3.51 -15.09 -24.13
CA VAL A 128 -2.92 -14.17 -25.13
C VAL A 128 -1.66 -14.77 -25.74
N ALA A 129 -0.89 -15.54 -24.95
CA ALA A 129 0.30 -16.25 -25.38
C ALA A 129 0.02 -17.70 -25.83
N ASN A 130 -1.14 -17.98 -26.44
CA ASN A 130 -1.54 -19.32 -26.89
C ASN A 130 -1.54 -20.40 -25.77
N ASN A 131 -1.98 -20.01 -24.57
CA ASN A 131 -1.97 -20.84 -23.36
C ASN A 131 -0.55 -21.30 -22.96
N ASN A 132 0.49 -20.55 -23.34
CA ASN A 132 1.84 -20.83 -22.91
C ASN A 132 1.99 -20.48 -21.42
N LEU A 133 2.54 -21.43 -20.66
CA LEU A 133 2.94 -21.26 -19.28
C LEU A 133 4.45 -21.43 -19.17
N ASP A 134 5.12 -20.39 -18.70
CA ASP A 134 6.55 -20.46 -18.43
C ASP A 134 6.79 -21.04 -17.05
N LEU A 135 7.70 -22.01 -16.96
CA LEU A 135 8.17 -22.56 -15.70
C LEU A 135 9.63 -22.19 -15.50
N THR A 136 10.00 -21.78 -14.28
CA THR A 136 11.39 -21.57 -13.90
C THR A 136 11.76 -22.51 -12.77
N VAL A 137 12.78 -23.34 -13.00
CA VAL A 137 13.39 -24.18 -11.97
C VAL A 137 14.62 -23.47 -11.42
N LYS A 138 14.59 -23.16 -10.12
CA LYS A 138 15.73 -22.63 -9.35
C LYS A 138 16.37 -23.78 -8.58
N ALA A 139 17.61 -24.12 -8.93
CA ALA A 139 18.43 -25.06 -8.17
C ALA A 139 19.37 -24.28 -7.25
N THR A 140 19.33 -24.58 -5.95
CA THR A 140 20.05 -23.81 -4.93
C THR A 140 20.81 -24.72 -3.98
N ASP A 141 22.04 -24.35 -3.63
CA ASP A 141 22.86 -25.08 -2.67
C ASP A 141 22.62 -24.66 -1.21
N SER A 142 23.33 -25.30 -0.27
CA SER A 142 23.19 -25.03 1.16
C SER A 142 23.65 -23.65 1.64
N LEU A 143 24.46 -22.93 0.85
CA LEU A 143 24.95 -21.58 1.14
C LEU A 143 24.18 -20.48 0.39
N GLY A 144 23.22 -20.85 -0.47
CA GLY A 144 22.44 -19.91 -1.26
C GLY A 144 22.95 -19.59 -2.66
N GLY A 145 23.97 -20.31 -3.13
CA GLY A 145 24.34 -20.29 -4.54
C GLY A 145 23.18 -20.85 -5.37
N SER A 146 22.61 -20.04 -6.27
CA SER A 146 21.49 -20.44 -7.12
C SER A 146 21.79 -20.37 -8.62
N ILE A 147 21.14 -21.24 -9.39
CA ILE A 147 21.09 -21.21 -10.85
C ILE A 147 19.65 -21.49 -11.33
N PHE A 148 19.28 -20.92 -12.48
CA PHE A 148 17.92 -20.99 -13.02
C PHE A 148 17.90 -21.74 -14.36
N HIS A 149 16.85 -22.52 -14.58
CA HIS A 149 16.53 -23.16 -15.86
C HIS A 149 15.08 -22.86 -16.24
N LYS A 150 14.86 -22.28 -17.42
CA LYS A 150 13.53 -21.95 -17.93
C LYS A 150 12.96 -23.11 -18.76
N LEU A 151 11.67 -23.34 -18.66
CA LEU A 151 10.87 -24.30 -19.41
C LEU A 151 9.60 -23.61 -19.90
N SER A 152 8.94 -24.18 -20.90
CA SER A 152 7.64 -23.73 -21.40
C SER A 152 6.75 -24.95 -21.64
N VAL A 153 5.47 -24.82 -21.31
CA VAL A 153 4.45 -25.87 -21.40
C VAL A 153 3.12 -25.24 -21.76
N ILE A 154 2.31 -25.91 -22.58
CA ILE A 154 0.99 -25.39 -22.97
C ILE A 154 -0.07 -25.98 -22.05
N VAL A 155 -0.76 -25.13 -21.28
CA VAL A 155 -1.78 -25.58 -20.31
C VAL A 155 -3.09 -24.86 -20.58
N GLU A 156 -4.06 -25.57 -21.15
CA GLU A 156 -5.39 -25.04 -21.44
C GLU A 156 -6.22 -24.92 -20.15
N LYS A 157 -7.03 -23.87 -20.06
CA LYS A 157 -7.96 -23.65 -18.95
C LYS A 157 -9.08 -24.68 -18.95
N GLN A 158 -9.56 -25.06 -17.77
CA GLN A 158 -10.77 -25.88 -17.57
C GLN A 158 -11.91 -25.01 -17.02
N THR A 159 -13.15 -25.29 -17.42
CA THR A 159 -14.35 -24.54 -16.99
C THR A 159 -14.95 -25.09 -15.70
N ILE A 160 -15.51 -24.21 -14.87
CA ILE A 160 -16.16 -24.58 -13.60
C ILE A 160 -17.29 -25.60 -13.79
N ASP A 161 -18.10 -25.45 -14.84
CA ASP A 161 -19.25 -26.32 -15.06
C ASP A 161 -18.79 -27.79 -15.20
N THR A 162 -17.66 -28.03 -15.89
CA THR A 162 -17.07 -29.38 -15.97
C THR A 162 -16.48 -29.88 -14.65
N MET A 163 -15.98 -28.99 -13.78
CA MET A 163 -15.46 -29.37 -12.45
C MET A 163 -16.57 -29.75 -11.47
N LEU A 164 -17.72 -29.07 -11.55
CA LEU A 164 -18.85 -29.26 -10.65
C LEU A 164 -19.77 -30.40 -11.10
N GLU A 165 -19.83 -30.69 -12.41
CA GLU A 165 -20.61 -31.80 -12.98
C GLU A 165 -19.96 -33.17 -12.76
N ASP A 166 -18.62 -33.26 -12.71
CA ASP A 166 -17.88 -34.50 -12.42
C ASP A 166 -17.91 -34.94 -10.94
N GLY A 167 -18.72 -34.27 -10.10
CA GLY A 167 -19.11 -34.73 -8.77
C GLY A 167 -18.00 -34.69 -7.71
N SER A 168 -17.92 -33.58 -6.97
CA SER A 168 -17.26 -33.36 -5.66
C SER A 168 -15.79 -33.74 -5.44
N SER A 169 -15.17 -34.61 -6.24
CA SER A 169 -13.87 -35.23 -5.94
C SER A 169 -12.72 -34.24 -5.76
N SER A 170 -12.54 -33.27 -6.65
CA SER A 170 -11.46 -32.27 -6.52
C SER A 170 -11.67 -31.26 -5.39
N LEU A 171 -12.91 -31.05 -4.93
CA LEU A 171 -13.17 -30.21 -3.75
C LEU A 171 -13.03 -31.00 -2.46
N ASP A 172 -13.38 -32.28 -2.47
CA ASP A 172 -13.13 -33.22 -1.36
C ASP A 172 -11.61 -33.42 -1.17
N ASP A 173 -10.83 -33.39 -2.26
CA ASP A 173 -9.36 -33.42 -2.23
C ASP A 173 -8.76 -32.23 -1.46
N LEU A 174 -9.38 -31.04 -1.48
CA LEU A 174 -8.87 -29.89 -0.69
C LEU A 174 -8.83 -30.22 0.80
N GLU A 175 -9.89 -30.82 1.33
CA GLU A 175 -9.99 -31.21 2.74
C GLU A 175 -9.03 -32.37 3.06
N VAL A 176 -8.89 -33.34 2.16
CA VAL A 176 -7.95 -34.46 2.33
C VAL A 176 -6.51 -33.96 2.33
N LEU A 177 -6.14 -33.09 1.38
CA LEU A 177 -4.78 -32.53 1.28
C LEU A 177 -4.43 -31.66 2.48
N ALA A 178 -5.40 -30.89 2.99
CA ALA A 178 -5.24 -30.12 4.22
C ALA A 178 -5.03 -31.04 5.44
N ARG A 179 -5.86 -32.07 5.61
CA ARG A 179 -5.74 -33.05 6.73
C ARG A 179 -4.47 -33.89 6.68
N THR A 180 -3.97 -34.17 5.48
CA THR A 180 -2.72 -34.92 5.27
C THR A 180 -1.49 -34.02 5.25
N GLU A 181 -1.66 -32.70 5.48
CA GLU A 181 -0.61 -31.68 5.51
C GLU A 181 0.25 -31.64 4.22
N ASN A 182 -0.32 -32.04 3.08
CA ASN A 182 0.36 -32.02 1.79
C ASN A 182 0.26 -30.63 1.15
N LEU A 183 0.97 -29.67 1.74
CA LEU A 183 0.90 -28.26 1.37
C LEU A 183 1.22 -27.98 -0.11
N PRO A 184 2.26 -28.57 -0.73
CA PRO A 184 2.53 -28.32 -2.15
C PRO A 184 1.38 -28.79 -3.04
N ALA A 185 0.76 -29.95 -2.76
CA ALA A 185 -0.39 -30.41 -3.53
C ALA A 185 -1.63 -29.54 -3.30
N LEU A 186 -1.90 -29.14 -2.06
CA LEU A 186 -3.02 -28.27 -1.72
C LEU A 186 -2.93 -26.93 -2.48
N THR A 187 -1.78 -26.26 -2.41
CA THR A 187 -1.59 -24.94 -3.03
C THR A 187 -1.64 -25.00 -4.55
N ARG A 188 -1.07 -26.04 -5.17
CA ARG A 188 -1.20 -26.28 -6.62
C ARG A 188 -2.64 -26.51 -7.04
N LEU A 189 -3.41 -27.28 -6.26
CA LEU A 189 -4.84 -27.51 -6.51
C LEU A 189 -5.62 -26.18 -6.44
N VAL A 190 -5.38 -25.37 -5.40
CA VAL A 190 -5.97 -24.03 -5.28
C VAL A 190 -5.64 -23.16 -6.50
N GLN A 191 -4.37 -23.07 -6.89
CA GLN A 191 -3.90 -22.28 -8.03
C GLN A 191 -4.48 -22.74 -9.36
N ALA A 192 -4.83 -24.02 -9.48
CA ALA A 192 -5.45 -24.60 -10.66
C ALA A 192 -6.98 -24.38 -10.69
N ILE A 193 -7.63 -24.25 -9.52
CA ILE A 193 -9.08 -23.97 -9.38
C ILE A 193 -9.38 -22.47 -9.58
N VAL A 194 -8.62 -21.57 -8.96
CA VAL A 194 -8.92 -20.13 -8.91
C VAL A 194 -9.20 -19.51 -10.29
N PRO A 195 -8.39 -19.76 -11.34
CA PRO A 195 -8.65 -19.17 -12.67
C PRO A 195 -9.99 -19.58 -13.26
N ALA A 196 -10.53 -20.76 -12.91
CA ALA A 196 -11.86 -21.15 -13.35
C ALA A 196 -12.91 -20.22 -12.71
N LEU A 197 -12.76 -19.84 -11.44
CA LEU A 197 -13.65 -18.94 -10.69
C LEU A 197 -13.73 -17.51 -11.25
N THR A 198 -12.73 -17.08 -12.01
CA THR A 198 -12.63 -15.71 -12.53
C THR A 198 -13.17 -15.55 -13.97
N ASP A 199 -13.85 -16.58 -14.54
CA ASP A 199 -14.54 -16.50 -15.84
C ASP A 199 -15.83 -15.66 -15.79
N THR A 200 -15.69 -14.37 -15.51
CA THR A 200 -16.72 -13.38 -15.80
C THR A 200 -16.05 -12.13 -16.37
N PRO A 201 -16.03 -11.93 -17.71
CA PRO A 201 -15.77 -10.59 -18.21
C PRO A 201 -16.84 -9.64 -17.65
N PRO A 202 -16.48 -8.43 -17.21
CA PRO A 202 -17.47 -7.40 -16.94
C PRO A 202 -18.09 -7.01 -18.28
N SER A 203 -19.24 -7.61 -18.63
CA SER A 203 -20.02 -7.14 -19.78
C SER A 203 -20.80 -5.89 -19.35
N PRO A 204 -20.55 -4.72 -19.96
CA PRO A 204 -21.38 -3.55 -19.74
C PRO A 204 -22.69 -3.68 -20.55
N ALA A 205 -23.80 -3.52 -19.84
CA ALA A 205 -25.13 -3.19 -20.35
C ALA A 205 -25.83 -4.21 -21.27
N GLU A 206 -26.54 -5.17 -20.67
CA GLU A 206 -27.71 -5.82 -21.31
C GLU A 206 -28.89 -5.93 -20.31
N PRO A 207 -30.15 -5.82 -20.79
CA PRO A 207 -31.32 -5.63 -19.94
C PRO A 207 -31.72 -6.89 -19.15
N PRO A 208 -32.45 -6.73 -18.03
CA PRO A 208 -32.70 -7.81 -17.09
C PRO A 208 -33.84 -8.72 -17.57
N SER A 209 -33.52 -9.95 -17.96
CA SER A 209 -34.51 -11.04 -18.01
C SER A 209 -33.84 -12.38 -17.79
N SER A 210 -34.33 -13.18 -16.82
CA SER A 210 -33.90 -14.55 -16.46
C SER A 210 -32.42 -14.80 -16.11
N GLU A 211 -31.48 -13.94 -16.52
CA GLU A 211 -30.04 -14.06 -16.26
C GLU A 211 -29.66 -13.74 -14.81
N GLY A 212 -30.45 -12.92 -14.10
CA GLY A 212 -30.18 -12.58 -12.70
C GLY A 212 -30.06 -13.82 -11.83
N LYS A 213 -31.03 -14.73 -11.92
CA LYS A 213 -31.01 -16.01 -11.17
C LYS A 213 -29.82 -16.92 -11.52
N ILE A 214 -29.36 -16.91 -12.77
CA ILE A 214 -28.22 -17.73 -13.21
C ILE A 214 -26.90 -17.12 -12.73
N LYS A 215 -26.75 -15.79 -12.83
CA LYS A 215 -25.60 -15.04 -12.30
C LYS A 215 -25.50 -15.19 -10.78
N ASP A 216 -26.62 -15.11 -10.07
CA ASP A 216 -26.68 -15.32 -8.61
C ASP A 216 -26.29 -16.76 -8.23
N MET A 217 -26.78 -17.77 -8.97
CA MET A 217 -26.43 -19.17 -8.69
C MET A 217 -24.96 -19.49 -8.98
N LYS A 218 -24.34 -18.88 -10.00
CA LYS A 218 -22.89 -18.99 -10.26
C LYS A 218 -22.07 -18.33 -9.14
N ARG A 219 -22.43 -17.12 -8.75
CA ARG A 219 -21.78 -16.40 -7.64
C ARG A 219 -21.84 -17.18 -6.33
N THR A 220 -22.99 -17.76 -5.98
CA THR A 220 -23.14 -18.60 -4.78
C THR A 220 -22.20 -19.82 -4.80
N LYS A 221 -22.07 -20.48 -5.96
CA LYS A 221 -21.11 -21.59 -6.12
C LYS A 221 -19.67 -21.13 -5.97
N HIS A 222 -19.30 -19.97 -6.53
CA HIS A 222 -17.96 -19.41 -6.39
C HIS A 222 -17.62 -19.08 -4.94
N ILE A 223 -18.57 -18.49 -4.19
CA ILE A 223 -18.44 -18.19 -2.76
C ILE A 223 -18.18 -19.48 -1.97
N GLU A 224 -18.95 -20.54 -2.22
CA GLU A 224 -18.78 -21.82 -1.53
C GLU A 224 -17.42 -22.47 -1.83
N VAL A 225 -16.98 -22.45 -3.08
CA VAL A 225 -15.66 -22.99 -3.46
C VAL A 225 -14.52 -22.19 -2.81
N ARG A 226 -14.60 -20.86 -2.80
CA ARG A 226 -13.62 -20.01 -2.09
C ARG A 226 -13.58 -20.28 -0.61
N LYS A 227 -14.74 -20.45 0.03
CA LYS A 227 -14.84 -20.75 1.45
C LYS A 227 -14.09 -22.02 1.81
N ARG A 228 -14.22 -23.08 1.00
CA ARG A 228 -13.49 -24.34 1.19
C ARG A 228 -11.98 -24.17 1.00
N MET A 229 -11.55 -23.44 -0.03
CA MET A 229 -10.12 -23.18 -0.24
C MET A 229 -9.50 -22.37 0.90
N ILE A 230 -10.16 -21.30 1.38
CA ILE A 230 -9.70 -20.50 2.51
C ILE A 230 -9.59 -21.36 3.78
N SER A 231 -10.63 -22.15 4.07
CA SER A 231 -10.65 -23.06 5.22
C SER A 231 -9.51 -24.08 5.17
N ALA A 232 -9.30 -24.72 4.01
CA ALA A 232 -8.22 -25.68 3.81
C ALA A 232 -6.85 -25.02 4.02
N LEU A 233 -6.59 -23.87 3.39
CA LEU A 233 -5.32 -23.13 3.52
C LEU A 233 -5.06 -22.66 4.96
N ALA A 234 -6.09 -22.20 5.67
CA ALA A 234 -5.98 -21.71 7.04
C ALA A 234 -5.67 -22.83 8.06
N SER A 235 -5.94 -24.09 7.71
CA SER A 235 -5.78 -25.23 8.62
C SER A 235 -4.37 -25.86 8.62
N VAL A 236 -3.53 -25.54 7.64
CA VAL A 236 -2.23 -26.21 7.46
C VAL A 236 -1.14 -25.54 8.31
N PRO A 237 -0.41 -26.28 9.16
CA PRO A 237 0.70 -25.73 9.92
C PRO A 237 1.88 -25.37 8.99
N VAL A 238 2.48 -24.20 9.19
CA VAL A 238 3.65 -23.74 8.44
C VAL A 238 4.91 -23.73 9.32
N GLN A 239 6.00 -24.29 8.81
CA GLN A 239 7.28 -24.41 9.56
C GLN A 239 8.50 -23.91 8.78
N THR A 240 8.33 -23.50 7.53
CA THR A 240 9.42 -22.97 6.69
C THR A 240 8.97 -21.71 5.96
N VAL A 241 9.93 -20.90 5.51
CA VAL A 241 9.64 -19.65 4.80
C VAL A 241 8.95 -19.94 3.47
N GLU A 242 9.33 -21.04 2.79
CA GLU A 242 8.69 -21.50 1.56
C GLU A 242 7.24 -21.92 1.79
N ALA A 243 6.95 -22.59 2.91
CA ALA A 243 5.57 -22.94 3.28
C ALA A 243 4.72 -21.68 3.51
N VAL A 244 5.27 -20.67 4.20
CA VAL A 244 4.60 -19.37 4.35
C VAL A 244 4.35 -18.71 3.00
N GLN A 245 5.34 -18.74 2.09
CA GLN A 245 5.17 -18.21 0.73
C GLN A 245 4.05 -18.92 -0.03
N GLN A 246 4.03 -20.26 -0.03
CA GLN A 246 3.02 -21.05 -0.73
C GLN A 246 1.60 -20.75 -0.22
N VAL A 247 1.40 -20.72 1.11
CA VAL A 247 0.08 -20.42 1.68
C VAL A 247 -0.31 -18.98 1.44
N SER A 248 0.58 -18.00 1.66
CA SER A 248 0.26 -16.58 1.47
C SER A 248 -0.07 -16.24 0.02
N GLN A 249 0.64 -16.82 -0.94
CA GLN A 249 0.36 -16.65 -2.37
C GLN A 249 -0.95 -17.35 -2.78
N ALA A 250 -1.22 -18.55 -2.26
CA ALA A 250 -2.52 -19.20 -2.50
C ALA A 250 -3.67 -18.39 -1.88
N MET A 251 -3.46 -17.83 -0.68
CA MET A 251 -4.46 -16.98 -0.02
C MET A 251 -4.70 -15.67 -0.78
N SER A 252 -3.66 -15.04 -1.32
CA SER A 252 -3.82 -13.80 -2.12
C SER A 252 -4.61 -14.06 -3.40
N THR A 253 -4.37 -15.18 -4.09
CA THR A 253 -5.13 -15.53 -5.31
C THR A 253 -6.59 -15.88 -5.04
N VAL A 254 -6.88 -16.61 -3.96
CA VAL A 254 -8.28 -16.96 -3.60
C VAL A 254 -9.09 -15.73 -3.18
N THR A 255 -8.44 -14.75 -2.57
CA THR A 255 -9.10 -13.52 -2.06
C THR A 255 -9.23 -12.40 -3.10
N ALA A 256 -8.68 -12.58 -4.31
CA ALA A 256 -8.57 -11.54 -5.34
C ALA A 256 -9.90 -11.04 -5.95
N VAL A 257 -11.05 -11.58 -5.54
CA VAL A 257 -12.38 -11.08 -5.94
C VAL A 257 -13.14 -10.67 -4.68
N PRO A 258 -12.94 -9.43 -4.20
CA PRO A 258 -13.43 -8.96 -2.90
C PRO A 258 -14.94 -9.12 -2.69
N GLU A 259 -15.73 -8.98 -3.75
CA GLU A 259 -17.19 -9.10 -3.73
C GLU A 259 -17.68 -10.54 -3.47
N GLU A 260 -16.80 -11.55 -3.62
CA GLU A 260 -17.09 -12.96 -3.34
C GLU A 260 -16.44 -13.44 -2.03
N VAL A 261 -15.86 -12.53 -1.23
CA VAL A 261 -15.25 -12.81 0.07
C VAL A 261 -16.16 -12.30 1.21
N THR A 262 -17.01 -13.18 1.72
CA THR A 262 -17.93 -12.94 2.86
C THR A 262 -17.19 -12.62 4.16
N VAL A 263 -17.89 -12.00 5.12
CA VAL A 263 -17.30 -11.61 6.43
C VAL A 263 -16.68 -12.80 7.18
N SER A 264 -17.32 -13.98 7.16
CA SER A 264 -16.75 -15.20 7.77
C SER A 264 -15.45 -15.66 7.08
N MET A 265 -15.35 -15.50 5.75
CA MET A 265 -14.10 -15.73 5.02
C MET A 265 -13.05 -14.68 5.38
N GLN A 266 -13.42 -13.39 5.49
CA GLN A 266 -12.51 -12.32 5.93
C GLN A 266 -11.91 -12.63 7.32
N LEU A 267 -12.71 -13.09 8.27
CA LEU A 267 -12.24 -13.51 9.61
C LEU A 267 -11.26 -14.68 9.53
N SER A 268 -11.59 -15.71 8.75
CA SER A 268 -10.73 -16.89 8.58
C SER A 268 -9.40 -16.52 7.92
N THR A 269 -9.45 -15.68 6.88
CA THR A 269 -8.28 -15.17 6.17
C THR A 269 -7.42 -14.31 7.08
N THR A 270 -7.97 -13.34 7.80
CA THR A 270 -7.19 -12.47 8.70
C THR A 270 -6.51 -13.26 9.80
N GLN A 271 -7.18 -14.25 10.39
CA GLN A 271 -6.58 -15.14 11.37
C GLN A 271 -5.41 -15.95 10.77
N ALA A 272 -5.57 -16.47 9.54
CA ALA A 272 -4.49 -17.18 8.85
C ALA A 272 -3.31 -16.25 8.53
N LEU A 273 -3.56 -15.03 8.03
CA LEU A 273 -2.52 -14.05 7.71
C LEU A 273 -1.74 -13.60 8.95
N LEU A 274 -2.42 -13.43 10.09
CA LEU A 274 -1.78 -13.19 11.39
C LEU A 274 -0.83 -14.35 11.76
N GLY A 275 -1.29 -15.60 11.67
CA GLY A 275 -0.45 -16.78 11.97
C GLY A 275 0.74 -16.94 11.02
N LEU A 276 0.54 -16.64 9.74
CA LEU A 276 1.59 -16.68 8.71
C LEU A 276 2.65 -15.59 8.93
N SER A 277 2.24 -14.35 9.22
CA SER A 277 3.15 -13.24 9.51
C SER A 277 3.94 -13.49 10.82
N ASP A 278 3.31 -14.07 11.83
CA ASP A 278 3.97 -14.55 13.05
C ASP A 278 5.06 -15.60 12.76
N SER A 279 4.71 -16.59 11.93
CA SER A 279 5.61 -17.67 11.54
C SER A 279 6.78 -17.11 10.74
N LEU A 280 6.51 -16.19 9.80
CA LEU A 280 7.54 -15.50 9.04
C LEU A 280 8.49 -14.75 9.97
N LEU A 281 7.96 -13.98 10.93
CA LEU A 281 8.78 -13.25 11.91
C LEU A 281 9.69 -14.18 12.71
N LYS A 282 9.17 -15.30 13.23
CA LYS A 282 9.96 -16.27 13.99
C LYS A 282 11.03 -16.97 13.13
N LEU A 283 10.66 -17.39 11.93
CA LEU A 283 11.59 -18.05 11.00
C LEU A 283 12.67 -17.09 10.51
N SER A 284 12.31 -15.81 10.32
CA SER A 284 13.19 -14.75 9.87
C SER A 284 14.32 -14.46 10.86
N ALA A 285 14.06 -14.52 12.16
CA ALA A 285 15.07 -14.32 13.20
C ALA A 285 16.11 -15.46 13.27
N ASN A 286 15.73 -16.66 12.84
CA ASN A 286 16.56 -17.87 12.91
C ASN A 286 17.24 -18.21 11.58
N ALA A 287 16.89 -17.51 10.49
CA ALA A 287 17.36 -17.78 9.13
C ALA A 287 18.70 -17.11 8.82
N SER A 288 19.69 -17.23 9.71
CA SER A 288 21.07 -16.93 9.35
C SER A 288 21.58 -17.98 8.35
N GLY A 289 21.57 -17.64 7.07
CA GLY A 289 22.30 -18.37 6.01
C GLY A 289 21.53 -19.45 5.24
N ARG A 290 20.18 -19.43 5.18
CA ARG A 290 19.42 -20.38 4.33
C ARG A 290 18.86 -19.72 3.08
N ALA A 291 18.95 -20.47 1.98
CA ALA A 291 18.51 -20.07 0.68
C ALA A 291 17.01 -20.30 0.46
N GLY A 292 16.20 -19.39 1.01
CA GLY A 292 14.76 -19.31 0.76
C GLY A 292 14.40 -18.16 -0.18
N PRO A 293 13.10 -17.93 -0.44
CA PRO A 293 12.63 -16.63 -0.92
C PRO A 293 13.05 -15.52 0.05
N GLY A 294 13.25 -14.30 -0.46
CA GLY A 294 13.50 -13.15 0.40
C GLY A 294 12.30 -12.89 1.32
N LYS A 295 12.55 -12.47 2.56
CA LYS A 295 11.48 -12.12 3.52
C LYS A 295 10.51 -11.09 2.92
N GLU A 296 11.03 -10.18 2.12
CA GLU A 296 10.28 -9.15 1.40
C GLU A 296 9.32 -9.72 0.36
N ASP A 297 9.74 -10.74 -0.38
CA ASP A 297 8.89 -11.39 -1.39
C ASP A 297 7.70 -12.10 -0.74
N VAL A 298 7.93 -12.76 0.40
CA VAL A 298 6.86 -13.40 1.17
C VAL A 298 5.93 -12.36 1.80
N ALA A 299 6.50 -11.28 2.34
CA ALA A 299 5.73 -10.19 2.91
C ALA A 299 4.80 -9.54 1.87
N ARG A 300 5.26 -9.39 0.61
CA ARG A 300 4.44 -8.85 -0.49
C ARG A 300 3.13 -9.63 -0.69
N PHE A 301 3.18 -10.97 -0.71
CA PHE A 301 1.97 -11.78 -0.84
C PHE A 301 1.03 -11.63 0.36
N LEU A 302 1.58 -11.50 1.57
CA LEU A 302 0.80 -11.26 2.79
C LEU A 302 0.14 -9.87 2.78
N VAL A 303 0.86 -8.82 2.34
CA VAL A 303 0.31 -7.47 2.14
C VAL A 303 -0.79 -7.49 1.08
N MET A 304 -0.60 -8.21 -0.03
CA MET A 304 -1.59 -8.36 -1.10
C MET A 304 -2.90 -9.01 -0.60
N ALA A 305 -2.81 -10.16 0.08
CA ALA A 305 -3.98 -10.80 0.67
C ALA A 305 -4.67 -9.91 1.72
N THR A 306 -3.89 -9.16 2.50
CA THR A 306 -4.42 -8.18 3.47
C THR A 306 -5.17 -7.05 2.77
N GLY A 307 -4.65 -6.54 1.64
CA GLY A 307 -5.30 -5.56 0.78
C GLY A 307 -6.64 -6.06 0.23
N HIS A 308 -6.69 -7.30 -0.27
CA HIS A 308 -7.96 -7.91 -0.74
C HIS A 308 -9.01 -8.01 0.36
N VAL A 309 -8.61 -8.33 1.61
CA VAL A 309 -9.53 -8.34 2.75
C VAL A 309 -10.08 -6.94 3.04
N LEU A 310 -9.25 -5.89 2.96
CA LEU A 310 -9.69 -4.50 3.12
C LEU A 310 -10.72 -4.10 2.05
N GLU A 311 -10.50 -4.51 0.81
CA GLU A 311 -11.46 -4.30 -0.28
C GLU A 311 -12.76 -5.06 -0.04
N ALA A 312 -12.68 -6.30 0.47
CA ALA A 312 -13.84 -7.13 0.76
C ALA A 312 -14.67 -6.53 1.91
N LEU A 313 -13.99 -6.01 2.95
CA LEU A 313 -14.61 -5.29 4.07
C LEU A 313 -15.37 -4.06 3.57
N ARG A 314 -14.78 -3.30 2.64
CA ARG A 314 -15.45 -2.17 1.98
C ARG A 314 -16.67 -2.65 1.18
N ALA A 315 -16.52 -3.69 0.35
CA ALA A 315 -17.60 -4.23 -0.46
C ALA A 315 -18.79 -4.68 0.41
N SER A 316 -18.53 -5.40 1.52
CA SER A 316 -19.57 -5.80 2.47
C SER A 316 -20.27 -4.62 3.15
N THR A 317 -19.57 -3.49 3.34
CA THR A 317 -20.19 -2.27 3.91
C THR A 317 -21.12 -1.59 2.91
N LEU A 318 -20.78 -1.60 1.62
CA LEU A 318 -21.57 -0.97 0.55
C LEU A 318 -22.78 -1.81 0.13
N MET A 319 -22.63 -3.13 0.14
CA MET A 319 -23.66 -4.10 -0.23
C MET A 319 -24.65 -4.39 0.90
N GLY A 320 -24.77 -3.47 1.88
CA GLY A 320 -25.50 -3.61 3.14
C GLY A 320 -26.65 -4.61 3.03
N GLU A 321 -26.51 -5.72 3.76
CA GLU A 321 -27.43 -6.86 3.72
C GLU A 321 -28.88 -6.37 3.78
N GLU A 322 -29.67 -6.81 2.81
CA GLU A 322 -31.12 -6.87 2.88
C GLU A 322 -31.53 -7.82 4.02
N GLU A 323 -31.14 -7.56 5.26
CA GLU A 323 -31.63 -8.31 6.43
C GLU A 323 -32.11 -7.33 7.51
N GLU A 324 -33.44 -7.25 7.56
CA GLU A 324 -34.25 -6.43 8.42
C GLU A 324 -34.25 -7.03 9.85
N ASN A 325 -33.23 -6.72 10.67
CA ASN A 325 -33.32 -6.86 12.15
C ASN A 325 -32.20 -6.15 12.93
N ASP A 326 -32.57 -5.39 13.97
CA ASP A 326 -31.66 -4.64 14.86
C ASP A 326 -30.65 -5.50 15.65
N ARG A 327 -30.85 -6.83 15.74
CA ARG A 327 -29.92 -7.74 16.42
C ARG A 327 -28.77 -8.23 15.53
N GLU A 328 -28.98 -8.35 14.23
CA GLU A 328 -27.93 -8.68 13.24
C GLU A 328 -26.96 -7.52 13.02
N THR A 329 -27.44 -6.27 13.17
CA THR A 329 -26.61 -5.07 12.99
C THR A 329 -25.45 -4.97 13.98
N LYS A 330 -25.64 -5.35 15.26
CA LYS A 330 -24.55 -5.36 16.26
C LYS A 330 -23.53 -6.47 16.00
N SER A 331 -24.00 -7.67 15.65
CA SER A 331 -23.12 -8.80 15.31
C SER A 331 -22.23 -8.47 14.10
N GLY A 332 -22.81 -7.85 13.07
CA GLY A 332 -22.05 -7.42 11.88
C GLY A 332 -21.00 -6.36 12.17
N ILE A 333 -21.24 -5.43 13.11
CA ILE A 333 -20.22 -4.43 13.52
C ILE A 333 -19.07 -5.12 14.26
N GLU A 334 -19.34 -6.01 15.21
CA GLU A 334 -18.30 -6.73 15.96
C GLU A 334 -17.42 -7.61 15.06
N GLU A 335 -18.00 -8.25 14.03
CA GLU A 335 -17.23 -9.02 13.07
C GLU A 335 -16.33 -8.11 12.22
N ARG A 336 -16.84 -6.97 11.74
CA ARG A 336 -16.04 -5.99 10.99
C ARG A 336 -14.90 -5.40 11.84
N GLN A 337 -15.13 -5.18 13.13
CA GLN A 337 -14.10 -4.79 14.09
C GLN A 337 -12.99 -5.84 14.18
N LYS A 338 -13.36 -7.12 14.33
CA LYS A 338 -12.40 -8.23 14.40
C LYS A 338 -11.60 -8.37 13.10
N VAL A 339 -12.23 -8.24 11.93
CA VAL A 339 -11.54 -8.22 10.63
C VAL A 339 -10.53 -7.06 10.59
N THR A 340 -10.96 -5.86 11.00
CA THR A 340 -10.10 -4.66 11.03
C THR A 340 -8.89 -4.87 11.95
N ALA A 341 -9.11 -5.35 13.18
CA ALA A 341 -8.04 -5.66 14.11
C ALA A 341 -7.08 -6.73 13.56
N GLY A 342 -7.61 -7.75 12.88
CA GLY A 342 -6.81 -8.79 12.24
C GLY A 342 -5.93 -8.26 11.10
N VAL A 343 -6.47 -7.34 10.28
CA VAL A 343 -5.73 -6.63 9.24
C VAL A 343 -4.60 -5.80 9.85
N LEU A 344 -4.91 -4.94 10.82
CA LEU A 344 -3.92 -4.05 11.44
C LEU A 344 -2.81 -4.82 12.16
N GLY A 345 -3.17 -5.89 12.88
CA GLY A 345 -2.20 -6.78 13.51
C GLY A 345 -1.32 -7.52 12.50
N THR A 346 -1.83 -7.82 11.31
CA THR A 346 -1.02 -8.42 10.23
C THR A 346 -0.03 -7.40 9.68
N VAL A 347 -0.48 -6.16 9.45
CA VAL A 347 0.39 -5.04 9.00
C VAL A 347 1.53 -4.82 9.99
N ASP A 348 1.25 -4.71 11.28
CA ASP A 348 2.27 -4.51 12.33
C ASP A 348 3.34 -5.62 12.31
N ARG A 349 2.92 -6.90 12.23
CA ARG A 349 3.86 -8.03 12.15
C ARG A 349 4.71 -7.99 10.89
N LEU A 350 4.14 -7.59 9.76
CA LEU A 350 4.88 -7.48 8.49
C LEU A 350 5.87 -6.32 8.51
N GLN A 351 5.52 -5.18 9.11
CA GLN A 351 6.46 -4.08 9.33
C GLN A 351 7.66 -4.55 10.16
N ASN A 352 7.40 -5.30 11.24
CA ASN A 352 8.43 -5.93 12.06
C ASN A 352 9.31 -6.94 11.30
N VAL A 353 8.71 -7.74 10.39
CA VAL A 353 9.46 -8.68 9.53
C VAL A 353 10.40 -7.90 8.60
N LEU A 354 9.88 -6.89 7.91
CA LEU A 354 10.61 -6.13 6.89
C LEU A 354 11.76 -5.31 7.49
N LEU A 355 11.59 -4.80 8.71
CA LEU A 355 12.62 -4.05 9.43
C LEU A 355 13.62 -4.93 10.21
N SER A 356 13.37 -6.24 10.33
CA SER A 356 14.17 -7.13 11.19
C SER A 356 15.66 -7.20 10.83
N ASP A 357 15.99 -7.13 9.53
CA ASP A 357 17.37 -7.20 9.04
C ASP A 357 17.95 -5.83 8.64
N ARG A 358 17.20 -4.75 8.90
CA ARG A 358 17.60 -3.42 8.45
C ARG A 358 18.53 -2.72 9.42
N VAL A 359 19.38 -1.85 8.88
CA VAL A 359 20.29 -1.01 9.64
C VAL A 359 20.09 0.47 9.29
N PRO A 360 20.44 1.40 10.19
CA PRO A 360 20.34 2.82 9.90
C PRO A 360 21.11 3.26 8.65
N GLY A 361 20.45 4.07 7.82
CA GLY A 361 21.02 4.62 6.58
C GLY A 361 20.81 3.76 5.34
N GLU A 362 20.01 2.70 5.44
CA GLU A 362 19.47 2.03 4.27
C GLU A 362 18.39 2.87 3.56
N GLU A 363 17.97 2.42 2.38
CA GLU A 363 16.85 3.04 1.68
C GLU A 363 15.50 2.60 2.26
N VAL A 364 14.49 3.46 2.11
CA VAL A 364 13.11 3.18 2.50
C VAL A 364 12.59 1.93 1.78
N ILE A 365 12.03 0.99 2.55
CA ILE A 365 11.31 -0.17 2.01
C ILE A 365 9.90 0.27 1.64
N SER A 366 9.52 0.06 0.39
CA SER A 366 8.15 0.27 -0.09
C SER A 366 7.49 -1.05 -0.49
N VAL A 367 6.33 -1.36 0.08
CA VAL A 367 5.48 -2.48 -0.34
C VAL A 367 4.07 -1.98 -0.57
N SER A 368 3.58 -2.05 -1.81
CA SER A 368 2.33 -1.42 -2.22
C SER A 368 1.39 -2.38 -2.94
N THR A 369 0.10 -2.15 -2.73
CA THR A 369 -1.05 -2.78 -3.38
C THR A 369 -2.09 -1.69 -3.66
N PRO A 370 -3.12 -1.92 -4.50
CA PRO A 370 -4.16 -0.91 -4.75
C PRO A 370 -4.89 -0.43 -3.48
N ALA A 371 -5.00 -1.27 -2.45
CA ALA A 371 -5.75 -0.97 -1.23
C ALA A 371 -4.88 -0.52 -0.05
N LEU A 372 -3.60 -0.90 -0.04
CA LEU A 372 -2.69 -0.81 1.11
C LEU A 372 -1.26 -0.56 0.63
N ALA A 373 -0.60 0.44 1.19
CA ALA A 373 0.81 0.75 0.94
C ALA A 373 1.59 0.91 2.26
N LEU A 374 2.80 0.39 2.30
CA LEU A 374 3.74 0.48 3.41
C LEU A 374 4.99 1.24 2.95
N ALA A 375 5.47 2.16 3.78
CA ALA A 375 6.78 2.79 3.63
C ALA A 375 7.50 2.71 4.98
N LEU A 376 8.64 2.02 5.02
CA LEU A 376 9.33 1.67 6.26
C LEU A 376 10.79 2.09 6.19
N ASP A 377 11.30 2.66 7.27
CA ASP A 377 12.70 3.03 7.38
C ASP A 377 13.24 2.76 8.78
N ARG A 378 14.56 2.65 8.90
CA ARG A 378 15.28 2.61 10.18
C ARG A 378 16.26 3.77 10.20
N CYS A 379 16.06 4.70 11.13
CA CYS A 379 16.82 5.93 11.27
C CYS A 379 17.60 5.99 12.58
N LYS A 380 18.59 6.88 12.66
CA LYS A 380 19.14 7.31 13.95
C LYS A 380 18.29 8.46 14.50
N PRO A 381 18.15 8.64 15.83
CA PRO A 381 17.41 9.76 16.42
C PRO A 381 17.79 11.12 15.82
N GLY A 382 19.10 11.38 15.68
CA GLY A 382 19.61 12.63 15.13
C GLY A 382 19.28 12.90 13.65
N THR A 383 18.80 11.90 12.89
CA THR A 383 18.39 12.07 11.48
C THR A 383 16.90 12.32 11.31
N LEU A 384 16.11 12.29 12.40
CA LEU A 384 14.65 12.48 12.33
C LEU A 384 14.23 13.95 12.23
N ALA A 385 15.13 14.90 12.48
CA ALA A 385 14.85 16.32 12.35
C ALA A 385 14.56 16.71 10.89
N ASN A 386 13.35 17.22 10.62
CA ASN A 386 12.86 17.49 9.25
C ASN A 386 12.80 16.25 8.35
N TYR A 387 12.74 15.05 8.94
CA TYR A 387 12.66 13.82 8.18
C TYR A 387 11.33 13.73 7.44
N GLN A 388 11.38 13.18 6.22
CA GLN A 388 10.21 13.03 5.36
C GLN A 388 10.07 11.58 4.90
N ILE A 389 8.83 11.10 4.89
CA ILE A 389 8.48 9.79 4.34
C ILE A 389 7.18 9.88 3.55
N GLN A 390 7.14 9.17 2.44
CA GLN A 390 5.97 9.11 1.55
C GLN A 390 5.85 7.71 0.96
N GLY A 391 4.61 7.29 0.67
CA GLY A 391 4.36 6.07 -0.08
C GLY A 391 4.65 6.23 -1.57
N THR A 392 4.69 5.11 -2.30
CA THR A 392 4.95 5.10 -3.75
C THR A 392 3.70 5.32 -4.60
N GLU A 393 2.52 5.06 -4.04
CA GLU A 393 1.26 5.18 -4.75
C GLU A 393 0.68 6.59 -4.63
N GLU A 394 -0.03 7.05 -5.66
CA GLU A 394 -0.77 8.33 -5.63
C GLU A 394 -1.83 8.39 -4.52
N THR A 395 -2.27 7.24 -4.03
CA THR A 395 -3.21 7.09 -2.92
C THR A 395 -2.55 7.07 -1.53
N SER A 396 -1.23 7.27 -1.47
CA SER A 396 -0.48 7.28 -0.22
C SER A 396 -0.33 8.69 0.36
N GLY A 397 -0.34 8.78 1.69
CA GLY A 397 -0.02 10.02 2.38
C GLY A 397 1.48 10.35 2.29
N SER A 398 1.86 11.51 2.82
CA SER A 398 3.25 11.81 3.16
C SER A 398 3.31 12.56 4.49
N PHE A 399 4.42 12.40 5.19
CA PHE A 399 4.67 12.99 6.50
C PHE A 399 6.00 13.74 6.46
N SER A 400 6.01 14.96 7.01
CA SER A 400 7.21 15.71 7.34
C SER A 400 7.25 15.94 8.85
N LEU A 401 8.26 15.39 9.51
CA LEU A 401 8.47 15.57 10.93
C LEU A 401 9.06 16.96 11.22
N PRO A 402 8.73 17.58 12.37
CA PRO A 402 9.33 18.85 12.76
C PRO A 402 10.82 18.71 13.08
N LYS A 403 11.48 19.85 13.30
CA LYS A 403 12.92 19.85 13.64
C LYS A 403 13.20 19.24 15.02
N SER A 404 12.29 19.44 15.97
CA SER A 404 12.43 18.97 17.35
C SER A 404 11.38 17.91 17.66
N LEU A 405 11.84 16.75 18.12
CA LEU A 405 10.99 15.64 18.57
C LEU A 405 11.41 15.21 19.99
N PRO A 406 10.47 14.79 20.85
CA PRO A 406 10.76 14.32 22.21
C PRO A 406 11.31 12.88 22.20
N ILE A 407 12.36 12.62 21.41
CA ILE A 407 12.95 11.29 21.23
C ILE A 407 14.28 11.21 22.01
N PRO A 408 14.51 10.16 22.82
CA PRO A 408 15.77 10.00 23.54
C PRO A 408 16.97 9.85 22.58
N ASP A 409 17.94 10.75 22.70
CA ASP A 409 19.21 10.65 21.97
C ASP A 409 20.11 9.59 22.63
N GLY A 410 20.54 8.60 21.84
CA GLY A 410 21.55 7.61 22.23
C GLY A 410 22.22 7.03 21.00
N ASP A 411 23.55 6.90 21.03
CA ASP A 411 24.36 6.51 19.85
C ASP A 411 24.00 5.11 19.29
N ASP A 412 23.52 4.21 20.15
CA ASP A 412 23.08 2.85 19.80
C ASP A 412 21.56 2.71 19.58
N ASN A 413 20.79 3.79 19.77
CA ASN A 413 19.35 3.75 19.56
C ASN A 413 19.06 3.95 18.07
N ALA A 414 18.42 2.96 17.44
CA ALA A 414 17.81 3.15 16.13
C ALA A 414 16.28 3.23 16.30
N ILE A 415 15.65 4.03 15.44
CA ILE A 415 14.22 4.27 15.43
C ILE A 415 13.65 3.70 14.14
N ASP A 416 12.67 2.83 14.31
CA ASP A 416 11.85 2.30 13.22
C ASP A 416 10.77 3.32 12.89
N VAL A 417 10.74 3.76 11.64
CA VAL A 417 9.76 4.68 11.09
C VAL A 417 8.79 3.87 10.23
N GLU A 418 7.57 3.70 10.73
CA GLU A 418 6.58 2.80 10.15
C GLU A 418 5.40 3.59 9.61
N MET A 419 5.34 3.77 8.29
CA MET A 419 4.21 4.40 7.62
C MET A 419 3.33 3.35 6.93
N VAL A 420 2.02 3.51 7.09
CA VAL A 420 0.99 2.74 6.36
C VAL A 420 -0.06 3.68 5.79
N SER A 421 -0.44 3.46 4.53
CA SER A 421 -1.56 4.13 3.88
C SER A 421 -2.61 3.11 3.42
N PHE A 422 -3.88 3.36 3.75
CA PHE A 422 -5.03 2.63 3.26
C PHE A 422 -5.78 3.50 2.24
N ALA A 423 -6.06 2.95 1.06
CA ALA A 423 -6.80 3.66 0.02
C ALA A 423 -8.26 3.98 0.43
N ASN A 424 -8.79 3.22 1.39
CA ASN A 424 -10.13 3.38 1.95
C ASN A 424 -10.09 3.29 3.48
N ASN A 425 -11.16 3.75 4.14
CA ASN A 425 -11.33 3.69 5.58
C ASN A 425 -11.42 2.24 6.15
N PRO A 426 -10.39 1.70 6.88
CA PRO A 426 -10.51 0.43 7.60
C PRO A 426 -11.49 0.45 8.80
N TYR A 427 -11.75 1.61 9.39
CA TYR A 427 -12.64 1.81 10.54
C TYR A 427 -14.03 2.34 10.12
N SER A 428 -14.51 1.97 8.93
CA SER A 428 -15.80 2.43 8.38
C SER A 428 -16.99 2.00 9.24
N TRP A 429 -16.82 0.97 10.06
CA TRP A 429 -17.83 0.42 10.97
C TRP A 429 -18.06 1.27 12.24
N SER A 430 -17.20 2.25 12.53
CA SER A 430 -17.35 3.15 13.69
C SER A 430 -18.50 4.14 13.51
N GLU A 431 -19.01 4.72 14.61
CA GLU A 431 -20.19 5.61 14.60
C GLU A 431 -20.04 6.77 13.61
N ASN A 432 -18.89 7.46 13.62
CA ASN A 432 -18.54 8.49 12.67
C ASN A 432 -17.59 7.99 11.56
N GLY A 433 -17.47 6.67 11.37
CA GLY A 433 -16.60 6.06 10.36
C GLY A 433 -17.04 6.35 8.94
N SER A 434 -18.36 6.36 8.69
CA SER A 434 -18.94 6.75 7.40
C SER A 434 -18.61 8.18 7.01
N GLU A 435 -18.19 9.00 7.97
CA GLU A 435 -17.73 10.34 7.69
C GLU A 435 -16.43 10.30 6.86
N VAL A 436 -15.51 9.40 7.17
CA VAL A 436 -14.22 9.42 6.49
C VAL A 436 -14.28 8.66 5.16
N THR A 437 -14.41 9.41 4.07
CA THR A 437 -14.62 8.90 2.70
C THR A 437 -13.33 8.77 1.88
N GLY A 438 -12.21 9.30 2.38
CA GLY A 438 -10.91 9.32 1.70
C GLY A 438 -9.95 8.23 2.15
N MET A 439 -8.71 8.37 1.69
CA MET A 439 -7.57 7.56 2.13
C MET A 439 -7.20 7.86 3.58
N VAL A 440 -6.36 7.00 4.15
CA VAL A 440 -6.02 6.97 5.57
C VAL A 440 -4.55 6.71 5.73
N SER A 441 -3.84 7.53 6.49
CA SER A 441 -2.42 7.27 6.70
C SER A 441 -2.06 7.29 8.17
N SER A 442 -1.16 6.39 8.56
CA SER A 442 -0.56 6.38 9.88
C SER A 442 0.95 6.45 9.75
N LEU A 443 1.58 7.10 10.72
CA LEU A 443 3.02 7.07 10.94
C LEU A 443 3.26 6.73 12.41
N THR A 444 4.02 5.66 12.65
CA THR A 444 4.38 5.20 13.98
C THR A 444 5.90 5.21 14.11
N LEU A 445 6.41 5.74 15.22
CA LEU A 445 7.82 5.64 15.57
C LEU A 445 7.99 4.58 16.65
N LYS A 446 8.92 3.64 16.45
CA LYS A 446 9.23 2.59 17.44
C LYS A 446 10.72 2.54 17.73
N SER A 447 11.09 2.16 18.94
CA SER A 447 12.48 1.81 19.24
C SER A 447 12.83 0.47 18.57
N SER A 448 13.92 0.42 17.81
CA SER A 448 14.31 -0.81 17.11
C SER A 448 14.72 -1.95 18.05
N LYS A 449 15.02 -1.63 19.32
CA LYS A 449 15.57 -2.58 20.30
C LYS A 449 14.49 -3.41 20.97
N ASP A 450 13.44 -2.76 21.46
CA ASP A 450 12.32 -3.36 22.19
C ASP A 450 11.00 -3.35 21.39
N ARG A 451 10.98 -2.66 20.24
CA ARG A 451 9.79 -2.44 19.41
C ARG A 451 8.66 -1.71 20.14
N GLY A 452 9.00 -0.98 21.22
CA GLY A 452 8.07 -0.12 21.92
C GLY A 452 7.72 1.10 21.07
N VAL A 453 6.43 1.44 21.01
CA VAL A 453 5.96 2.68 20.39
C VAL A 453 6.49 3.87 21.20
N LEU A 454 7.10 4.82 20.49
CA LEU A 454 7.59 6.06 21.07
C LEU A 454 6.47 7.10 21.06
N PRO A 455 6.01 7.59 22.22
CA PRO A 455 4.99 8.62 22.26
C PRO A 455 5.54 9.92 21.70
N VAL A 456 4.81 10.53 20.76
CA VAL A 456 5.13 11.84 20.19
C VAL A 456 3.90 12.71 20.34
N ASP A 457 3.88 13.48 21.41
CA ASP A 457 2.79 14.39 21.77
C ASP A 457 3.35 15.77 22.13
N ASN A 458 2.44 16.74 22.34
CA ASN A 458 2.74 18.09 22.84
C ASN A 458 3.85 18.81 22.07
N LEU A 459 3.87 18.64 20.75
CA LEU A 459 4.88 19.26 19.90
C LEU A 459 4.68 20.77 19.84
N SER A 460 5.78 21.52 19.84
CA SER A 460 5.76 22.98 19.62
C SER A 460 5.61 23.33 18.14
N GLU A 461 6.13 22.48 17.26
CA GLU A 461 5.99 22.57 15.81
C GLU A 461 5.12 21.40 15.33
N SER A 462 4.23 21.67 14.37
CA SER A 462 3.35 20.64 13.83
C SER A 462 4.11 19.67 12.93
N ILE A 463 3.72 18.40 12.97
CA ILE A 463 3.97 17.44 11.89
C ILE A 463 3.10 17.85 10.70
N GLU A 464 3.72 17.98 9.53
CA GLU A 464 3.00 18.22 8.28
C GLU A 464 2.62 16.89 7.64
N ILE A 465 1.36 16.75 7.26
CA ILE A 465 0.85 15.55 6.61
C ILE A 465 0.12 15.98 5.33
N MET A 466 0.50 15.42 4.19
CA MET A 466 -0.20 15.64 2.94
C MET A 466 -1.01 14.40 2.60
N LEU A 467 -2.34 14.57 2.49
CA LEU A 467 -3.28 13.49 2.23
C LEU A 467 -3.95 13.70 0.86
N PRO A 468 -3.62 12.89 -0.15
CA PRO A 468 -4.28 12.93 -1.44
C PRO A 468 -5.80 12.72 -1.33
N ARG A 469 -6.55 13.47 -2.14
CA ARG A 469 -8.00 13.36 -2.28
C ARG A 469 -8.32 12.48 -3.47
N SER A 470 -9.29 11.59 -3.30
CA SER A 470 -9.75 10.74 -4.39
C SER A 470 -10.34 11.57 -5.54
N GLY A 471 -10.14 11.13 -6.79
CA GLY A 471 -10.58 11.84 -7.98
C GLY A 471 -12.08 12.15 -8.02
N LYS A 472 -12.92 11.34 -7.36
CA LYS A 472 -14.37 11.62 -7.19
C LYS A 472 -14.64 12.86 -6.33
N SER A 473 -13.81 13.10 -5.30
CA SER A 473 -13.94 14.25 -4.41
C SER A 473 -13.35 15.52 -5.02
N ALA A 474 -12.28 15.41 -5.81
CA ALA A 474 -11.70 16.53 -6.54
C ALA A 474 -12.60 17.01 -7.70
N SER A 475 -13.26 16.07 -8.40
CA SER A 475 -14.15 16.37 -9.53
C SER A 475 -15.49 17.00 -9.11
N ALA A 476 -15.86 16.93 -7.82
CA ALA A 476 -17.08 17.51 -7.29
C ALA A 476 -16.94 19.01 -6.93
N ILE A 477 -15.75 19.59 -7.09
CA ILE A 477 -15.50 20.98 -6.73
C ILE A 477 -16.03 21.89 -7.85
N THR A 478 -17.00 22.72 -7.48
CA THR A 478 -17.52 23.75 -8.37
C THR A 478 -16.53 24.91 -8.45
N TRP A 479 -16.15 25.25 -9.68
CA TRP A 479 -15.31 26.41 -9.97
C TRP A 479 -16.18 27.56 -10.49
N THR A 480 -15.99 28.74 -9.92
CA THR A 480 -16.66 29.98 -10.33
C THR A 480 -15.64 30.89 -10.99
N GLU A 481 -15.92 31.35 -12.21
CA GLU A 481 -15.06 32.34 -12.87
C GLU A 481 -15.14 33.69 -12.14
N ILE A 482 -13.98 34.28 -11.89
CA ILE A 482 -13.83 35.56 -11.19
C ILE A 482 -13.56 36.64 -12.23
N SER A 483 -14.27 37.76 -12.11
CA SER A 483 -14.02 38.91 -12.96
C SER A 483 -12.72 39.61 -12.57
N ALA A 484 -11.88 39.92 -13.56
CA ALA A 484 -10.65 40.69 -13.39
C ALA A 484 -10.84 42.20 -13.66
N ASP A 485 -12.08 42.68 -13.69
CA ASP A 485 -12.43 44.09 -13.94
C ASP A 485 -12.30 45.00 -12.71
N GLY A 486 -11.84 44.46 -11.58
CA GLY A 486 -11.68 45.17 -10.31
C GLY A 486 -12.97 45.28 -9.48
N ASN A 487 -14.09 44.74 -9.96
CA ASN A 487 -15.33 44.65 -9.18
C ASN A 487 -15.29 43.47 -8.20
N LEU A 488 -16.10 43.57 -7.14
CA LEU A 488 -16.29 42.48 -6.19
C LEU A 488 -17.10 41.37 -6.84
N THR A 489 -16.51 40.18 -6.93
CA THR A 489 -17.26 38.94 -7.23
C THR A 489 -17.67 38.31 -5.91
N VAL A 490 -18.96 38.06 -5.69
CA VAL A 490 -19.49 37.52 -4.43
C VAL A 490 -20.05 36.11 -4.65
N ILE A 491 -19.69 35.18 -3.77
CA ILE A 491 -20.28 33.84 -3.70
C ILE A 491 -20.81 33.56 -2.30
N ALA A 492 -21.83 32.71 -2.21
CA ALA A 492 -22.37 32.24 -0.94
C ALA A 492 -21.83 30.83 -0.63
N VAL A 493 -21.42 30.61 0.63
CA VAL A 493 -20.92 29.34 1.14
C VAL A 493 -21.66 29.01 2.41
N ASN A 494 -22.18 27.78 2.52
CA ASN A 494 -22.89 27.36 3.73
C ASN A 494 -21.97 26.54 4.64
N ILE A 495 -21.88 26.95 5.91
CA ILE A 495 -21.11 26.24 6.93
C ILE A 495 -22.09 25.55 7.87
N THR A 496 -22.16 24.24 7.76
CA THR A 496 -23.14 23.39 8.46
C THR A 496 -22.54 22.67 9.66
N ARG A 497 -21.23 22.78 9.88
CA ARG A 497 -20.49 22.15 10.98
C ARG A 497 -19.49 23.10 11.59
N ASP A 498 -19.37 23.03 12.91
CA ASP A 498 -18.53 23.88 13.76
C ASP A 498 -17.11 23.32 13.93
N ASP A 499 -16.84 22.17 13.31
CA ASP A 499 -15.56 21.46 13.35
C ASP A 499 -14.89 21.37 11.96
N THR A 500 -15.30 22.22 11.01
CA THR A 500 -14.78 22.27 9.64
C THR A 500 -13.99 23.54 9.36
N ALA A 501 -12.90 23.42 8.60
CA ALA A 501 -12.23 24.56 8.00
C ALA A 501 -12.89 24.92 6.66
N LEU A 502 -13.07 26.21 6.39
CA LEU A 502 -13.41 26.71 5.06
C LEU A 502 -12.12 26.92 4.26
N VAL A 503 -12.03 26.26 3.11
CA VAL A 503 -10.91 26.39 2.18
C VAL A 503 -11.38 27.16 0.95
N VAL A 504 -10.65 28.22 0.63
CA VAL A 504 -10.85 29.04 -0.57
C VAL A 504 -9.61 28.90 -1.43
N VAL A 505 -9.76 28.43 -2.66
CA VAL A 505 -8.67 28.25 -3.62
C VAL A 505 -8.93 29.08 -4.86
N VAL A 506 -7.91 29.78 -5.34
CA VAL A 506 -7.95 30.48 -6.62
C VAL A 506 -6.95 29.86 -7.59
N GLU A 507 -7.37 29.57 -8.80
CA GLU A 507 -6.50 29.05 -9.86
C GLU A 507 -6.64 29.88 -11.14
N ALA A 508 -5.57 29.94 -11.94
CA ALA A 508 -5.62 30.47 -13.29
C ALA A 508 -5.29 29.37 -14.30
N ARG A 509 -6.13 29.22 -15.33
CA ARG A 509 -5.93 28.18 -16.36
C ARG A 509 -4.84 28.50 -17.37
N SER A 510 -4.45 29.77 -17.49
CA SER A 510 -3.54 30.25 -18.53
C SER A 510 -2.60 31.37 -18.08
N ARG A 511 -2.43 31.57 -16.75
CA ARG A 511 -1.46 32.53 -16.20
C ARG A 511 -0.45 31.80 -15.31
N ALA A 512 0.83 32.11 -15.49
CA ALA A 512 1.89 31.62 -14.62
C ALA A 512 1.95 32.35 -13.26
N VAL A 513 1.37 33.56 -13.19
CA VAL A 513 1.39 34.42 -11.99
C VAL A 513 -0.01 34.96 -11.73
N LEU A 514 -0.49 34.85 -10.48
CA LEU A 514 -1.78 35.43 -10.08
C LEU A 514 -1.63 36.91 -9.69
N PRO A 515 -2.59 37.77 -10.08
CA PRO A 515 -2.65 39.14 -9.57
C PRO A 515 -2.88 39.14 -8.05
N ALA A 516 -2.59 40.28 -7.40
CA ALA A 516 -2.99 40.47 -6.01
C ALA A 516 -4.52 40.45 -5.91
N MET A 517 -5.05 39.78 -4.90
CA MET A 517 -6.48 39.60 -4.69
C MET A 517 -6.80 39.80 -3.21
N PHE A 518 -7.86 40.56 -2.93
CA PHE A 518 -8.35 40.81 -1.59
C PHE A 518 -9.65 40.07 -1.38
N LEU A 519 -9.71 39.28 -0.31
CA LEU A 519 -10.84 38.45 0.05
C LEU A 519 -11.49 39.01 1.31
N PHE A 520 -12.82 39.03 1.32
CA PHE A 520 -13.63 39.53 2.44
C PHE A 520 -14.73 38.52 2.72
N LEU A 521 -14.85 38.07 3.96
CA LEU A 521 -15.85 37.09 4.38
C LEU A 521 -16.78 37.71 5.43
N ARG A 522 -18.09 37.55 5.26
CA ARG A 522 -19.10 38.01 6.24
C ARG A 522 -20.23 37.00 6.42
N VAL A 523 -20.70 36.85 7.66
CA VAL A 523 -21.86 36.02 8.03
C VAL A 523 -23.16 36.72 7.70
N ASP A 524 -24.10 35.99 7.08
CA ASP A 524 -25.50 36.34 6.78
C ASP A 524 -25.74 37.60 5.92
N GLU A 525 -24.70 38.40 5.67
CA GLU A 525 -24.74 39.64 4.91
C GLU A 525 -23.60 39.74 3.90
N TRP A 526 -23.81 40.51 2.83
CA TRP A 526 -22.80 40.70 1.79
C TRP A 526 -21.61 41.53 2.34
N PRO A 527 -20.36 41.08 2.19
CA PRO A 527 -19.20 41.83 2.63
C PRO A 527 -18.94 43.05 1.73
N THR A 528 -18.34 44.08 2.33
CA THR A 528 -17.76 45.23 1.61
C THR A 528 -16.29 45.37 1.98
N GLU A 529 -15.55 46.27 1.31
CA GLU A 529 -14.14 46.53 1.63
C GLU A 529 -13.91 47.05 3.06
N THR A 530 -14.97 47.54 3.73
CA THR A 530 -14.90 48.07 5.10
C THR A 530 -15.71 47.27 6.11
N GLU A 531 -16.66 46.45 5.65
CA GLU A 531 -17.52 45.64 6.51
C GLU A 531 -17.35 44.15 6.19
N TYR A 532 -16.55 43.48 7.00
CA TYR A 532 -16.25 42.05 6.90
C TYR A 532 -15.96 41.47 8.28
N ASN A 533 -16.12 40.16 8.44
CA ASN A 533 -15.70 39.43 9.64
C ASN A 533 -14.23 39.01 9.53
N LEU A 534 -13.83 38.46 8.38
CA LEU A 534 -12.46 38.01 8.12
C LEU A 534 -11.98 38.52 6.75
N THR A 535 -10.68 38.69 6.60
CA THR A 535 -10.07 39.11 5.33
C THR A 535 -8.73 38.44 5.09
N ALA A 536 -8.35 38.29 3.83
CA ALA A 536 -7.05 37.77 3.41
C ALA A 536 -6.58 38.40 2.09
N SER A 537 -5.28 38.29 1.83
CA SER A 537 -4.66 38.72 0.57
C SER A 537 -3.93 37.55 -0.10
N LEU A 538 -4.32 37.21 -1.32
CA LEU A 538 -3.67 36.20 -2.18
C LEU A 538 -2.92 36.91 -3.34
N GLY A 539 -1.88 36.33 -3.94
CA GLY A 539 -1.18 36.95 -5.08
C GLY A 539 0.34 36.69 -5.18
N HIS A 540 1.07 37.59 -5.86
CA HIS A 540 2.44 37.44 -6.38
C HIS A 540 3.48 36.71 -5.51
N TYR A 541 3.35 36.75 -4.18
CA TYR A 541 4.24 36.08 -3.21
C TYR A 541 3.49 35.25 -2.15
N THR A 542 2.17 35.28 -2.15
CA THR A 542 1.31 34.56 -1.20
C THR A 542 0.65 33.38 -1.91
N GLY A 543 0.45 32.26 -1.20
CA GLY A 543 -0.17 31.08 -1.78
C GLY A 543 -1.54 31.38 -2.39
N HIS A 544 -2.05 30.46 -3.22
CA HIS A 544 -3.35 30.62 -3.87
C HIS A 544 -4.53 30.09 -3.05
N THR A 545 -4.28 29.72 -1.80
CA THR A 545 -5.24 29.12 -0.89
C THR A 545 -5.35 29.98 0.37
N TRP A 546 -6.59 30.31 0.76
CA TRP A 546 -6.91 30.81 2.08
C TRP A 546 -7.66 29.72 2.86
N VAL A 547 -7.10 29.31 4.00
CA VAL A 547 -7.74 28.37 4.91
C VAL A 547 -8.18 29.13 6.15
N ILE A 548 -9.47 28.99 6.49
CA ILE A 548 -10.06 29.53 7.71
C ILE A 548 -10.45 28.33 8.56
N ASN A 549 -9.73 28.09 9.64
CA ASN A 549 -10.00 26.97 10.52
C ASN A 549 -11.28 27.18 11.33
N ALA A 550 -11.84 26.09 11.85
CA ALA A 550 -13.09 26.10 12.59
C ALA A 550 -13.12 27.11 13.75
N GLU A 551 -12.01 27.23 14.48
CA GLU A 551 -11.84 28.16 15.61
C GLU A 551 -11.88 29.64 15.22
N GLU A 552 -11.62 29.96 13.95
CA GLU A 552 -11.63 31.33 13.41
C GLU A 552 -13.02 31.73 12.88
N LEU A 553 -13.91 30.75 12.66
CA LEU A 553 -15.25 30.99 12.13
C LEU A 553 -16.20 31.49 13.24
N PRO A 554 -16.94 32.59 13.03
CA PRO A 554 -17.89 33.12 14.01
C PRO A 554 -19.02 32.16 14.44
N GLY A 555 -19.33 31.15 13.61
CA GLY A 555 -20.37 30.16 13.92
C GLY A 555 -20.90 29.42 12.68
N LEU A 556 -22.02 28.71 12.84
CA LEU A 556 -22.72 28.08 11.72
C LEU A 556 -23.57 29.10 10.97
N GLY A 557 -23.76 28.91 9.67
CA GLY A 557 -24.64 29.78 8.87
C GLY A 557 -24.21 29.94 7.43
N THR A 558 -24.85 30.89 6.75
CA THR A 558 -24.49 31.25 5.38
C THR A 558 -23.47 32.37 5.40
N TYR A 559 -22.34 32.13 4.76
CA TYR A 559 -21.26 33.09 4.63
C TYR A 559 -21.24 33.63 3.20
N TYR A 560 -21.01 34.93 3.06
CA TYR A 560 -20.77 35.57 1.78
C TYR A 560 -19.28 35.89 1.66
N LEU A 561 -18.64 35.36 0.63
CA LEU A 561 -17.24 35.61 0.30
C LEU A 561 -17.20 36.54 -0.91
N ALA A 562 -16.61 37.71 -0.75
CA ALA A 562 -16.28 38.59 -1.86
C ALA A 562 -14.79 38.56 -2.17
N ILE A 563 -14.46 38.57 -3.46
CA ILE A 563 -13.09 38.67 -3.96
C ILE A 563 -12.96 39.88 -4.88
N LYS A 564 -11.92 40.67 -4.65
CA LYS A 564 -11.54 41.82 -5.48
C LYS A 564 -10.15 41.56 -6.07
N VAL A 565 -10.08 41.53 -7.39
CA VAL A 565 -8.79 41.45 -8.10
C VAL A 565 -8.18 42.85 -8.12
N ALA A 566 -6.96 43.01 -7.62
CA ALA A 566 -6.23 44.26 -7.71
C ALA A 566 -6.00 44.62 -9.18
N ALA A 567 -6.22 45.89 -9.53
CA ALA A 567 -5.82 46.39 -10.84
C ALA A 567 -4.30 46.28 -10.96
N GLU A 568 -3.79 45.66 -12.03
CA GLU A 568 -2.37 45.73 -12.35
C GLU A 568 -2.01 47.20 -12.64
N GLU A 569 -1.36 47.89 -11.70
CA GLU A 569 -0.72 49.16 -12.01
C GLU A 569 0.41 48.89 -13.01
N ALA A 570 0.38 49.60 -14.13
CA ALA A 570 1.36 49.49 -15.21
C ALA A 570 2.76 50.04 -14.87
N GLU A 571 3.17 50.02 -13.60
CA GLU A 571 4.40 50.62 -13.11
C GLU A 571 5.36 49.58 -12.51
N GLY A 572 5.79 48.64 -13.36
CA GLY A 572 7.06 47.93 -13.17
C GLY A 572 8.08 48.50 -14.16
N PRO A 573 9.39 48.53 -13.84
CA PRO A 573 10.40 49.05 -14.77
C PRO A 573 10.31 48.27 -16.08
N GLU A 574 10.29 48.97 -17.20
CA GLU A 574 10.29 48.41 -18.55
C GLU A 574 11.46 47.43 -18.73
N ILE A 575 11.24 46.16 -18.40
CA ILE A 575 12.06 45.07 -18.89
C ILE A 575 11.55 44.80 -20.29
N TRP A 576 12.36 45.14 -21.29
CA TRP A 576 12.12 44.96 -22.71
C TRP A 576 11.65 43.54 -23.04
N THR A 577 10.34 43.29 -23.04
CA THR A 577 9.76 42.10 -23.63
C THR A 577 9.24 42.44 -25.02
N THR A 578 9.77 41.73 -26.01
CA THR A 578 9.42 41.82 -27.43
C THR A 578 7.92 41.80 -27.70
N PRO A 579 7.42 42.55 -28.69
CA PRO A 579 5.99 42.60 -29.03
C PRO A 579 5.55 41.25 -29.61
N GLY A 580 5.00 40.41 -28.74
CA GLY A 580 4.54 39.05 -29.02
C GLY A 580 4.00 38.31 -27.78
N THR A 581 4.29 38.78 -26.56
CA THR A 581 3.89 38.14 -25.28
C THR A 581 2.69 38.79 -24.57
N LEU A 582 1.94 39.68 -25.22
CA LEU A 582 0.72 40.27 -24.63
C LEU A 582 -0.43 39.26 -24.42
N GLN A 583 -0.27 38.02 -24.90
CA GLN A 583 -1.28 36.99 -24.80
C GLN A 583 -1.30 36.26 -23.44
N GLU A 584 -0.30 36.49 -22.57
CA GLU A 584 -0.22 35.87 -21.24
C GLU A 584 -0.94 36.66 -20.13
N ARG A 585 -1.45 37.88 -20.41
CA ARG A 585 -2.14 38.71 -19.40
C ARG A 585 -3.64 38.49 -19.30
N ASN A 586 -4.29 37.76 -20.19
CA ASN A 586 -5.77 37.62 -20.24
C ASN A 586 -6.24 36.20 -19.87
N GLY A 587 -5.72 35.61 -18.79
CA GLY A 587 -6.24 34.32 -18.31
C GLY A 587 -7.40 34.49 -17.34
N SER A 588 -8.46 33.70 -17.53
CA SER A 588 -9.56 33.58 -16.58
C SER A 588 -9.08 33.06 -15.23
N LEU A 589 -9.55 33.69 -14.16
CA LEU A 589 -9.35 33.27 -12.78
C LEU A 589 -10.56 32.45 -12.33
N PHE A 590 -10.33 31.40 -11.57
CA PHE A 590 -11.38 30.53 -11.05
C PHE A 590 -11.26 30.40 -9.54
N LEU A 591 -12.39 30.56 -8.86
CA LEU A 591 -12.55 30.39 -7.43
C LEU A 591 -13.19 29.03 -7.14
N ALA A 592 -12.66 28.33 -6.16
CA ALA A 592 -13.32 27.17 -5.56
C ALA A 592 -13.39 27.35 -4.05
N THR A 593 -14.50 26.91 -3.47
CA THR A 593 -14.64 26.82 -2.02
C THR A 593 -15.11 25.44 -1.62
N PHE A 594 -14.51 24.89 -0.58
CA PHE A 594 -14.91 23.61 -0.02
C PHE A 594 -14.52 23.55 1.46
N SER A 595 -15.16 22.66 2.22
CA SER A 595 -14.80 22.45 3.62
C SER A 595 -13.84 21.26 3.76
N ALA A 596 -12.89 21.37 4.66
CA ALA A 596 -11.93 20.30 4.95
C ALA A 596 -11.77 20.10 6.46
N ARG A 597 -11.40 18.89 6.86
CA ARG A 597 -11.11 18.51 8.25
C ARG A 597 -9.87 17.64 8.29
N CYS A 598 -9.11 17.76 9.37
CA CYS A 598 -8.06 16.81 9.74
C CYS A 598 -8.55 16.04 10.96
N LEU A 599 -8.69 14.73 10.83
CA LEU A 599 -9.23 13.82 11.82
C LEU A 599 -8.19 12.77 12.15
N PHE A 600 -8.23 12.17 13.32
CA PHE A 600 -7.39 11.03 13.66
C PHE A 600 -8.20 9.97 14.41
N TRP A 601 -7.74 8.72 14.37
CA TRP A 601 -8.39 7.60 15.04
C TRP A 601 -7.93 7.54 16.50
N MET A 602 -8.89 7.55 17.42
CA MET A 602 -8.63 7.32 18.84
C MET A 602 -8.94 5.88 19.19
N ASP A 603 -7.91 5.08 19.46
CA ASP A 603 -8.06 3.67 19.76
C ASP A 603 -8.84 3.39 21.05
N GLU A 604 -8.71 4.22 22.08
CA GLU A 604 -9.44 4.01 23.34
C GLU A 604 -10.95 4.23 23.19
N GLU A 605 -11.33 5.23 22.41
CA GLU A 605 -12.72 5.66 22.22
C GLU A 605 -13.37 5.04 20.97
N GLN A 606 -12.56 4.38 20.12
CA GLN A 606 -12.97 3.78 18.85
C GLN A 606 -13.75 4.76 17.96
N THR A 607 -13.26 6.00 17.87
CA THR A 607 -13.92 7.11 17.16
C THR A 607 -12.92 8.03 16.45
N TRP A 608 -13.38 8.76 15.44
CA TRP A 608 -12.61 9.83 14.80
C TRP A 608 -12.70 11.13 15.59
N SER A 609 -11.57 11.80 15.84
CA SER A 609 -11.51 13.14 16.44
C SER A 609 -10.69 14.10 15.61
N GLY A 610 -10.99 15.40 15.66
CA GLY A 610 -10.18 16.44 15.04
C GLY A 610 -9.20 17.14 16.00
N SER A 611 -9.17 16.75 17.28
CA SER A 611 -8.37 17.44 18.30
C SER A 611 -6.87 17.40 18.00
N GLY A 612 -6.16 18.50 18.22
CA GLY A 612 -4.71 18.56 18.03
C GLY A 612 -4.25 18.63 16.56
N CYS A 613 -5.19 18.74 15.61
CA CYS A 613 -4.93 18.86 14.18
C CYS A 613 -5.68 20.05 13.57
N LYS A 614 -5.06 20.71 12.59
CA LYS A 614 -5.70 21.78 11.81
C LYS A 614 -5.39 21.65 10.32
N VAL A 615 -6.26 22.24 9.50
CA VAL A 615 -6.06 22.28 8.05
C VAL A 615 -5.01 23.35 7.73
N GLY A 616 -4.03 22.98 6.92
CA GLY A 616 -2.91 23.84 6.54
C GLY A 616 -3.10 24.57 5.21
N PRO A 617 -2.38 25.67 4.99
CA PRO A 617 -2.52 26.56 3.82
C PRO A 617 -2.05 25.95 2.49
N ARG A 618 -1.35 24.81 2.49
CA ARG A 618 -0.98 24.05 1.27
C ARG A 618 -2.08 23.09 0.82
N THR A 619 -3.26 23.18 1.41
CA THR A 619 -4.44 22.44 0.96
C THR A 619 -4.87 22.89 -0.44
N THR A 620 -5.22 21.92 -1.27
CA THR A 620 -5.68 22.09 -2.65
C THR A 620 -6.92 21.23 -2.90
N PRO A 621 -7.58 21.39 -4.06
CA PRO A 621 -8.61 20.46 -4.54
C PRO A 621 -8.22 18.98 -4.53
N LEU A 622 -6.93 18.68 -4.69
CA LEU A 622 -6.39 17.33 -4.86
C LEU A 622 -5.70 16.79 -3.62
N VAL A 623 -5.29 17.65 -2.68
CA VAL A 623 -4.52 17.22 -1.50
C VAL A 623 -4.92 18.07 -0.31
N THR A 624 -5.18 17.46 0.83
CA THR A 624 -5.39 18.19 2.08
C THR A 624 -4.10 18.18 2.90
N GLN A 625 -3.66 19.34 3.36
CA GLN A 625 -2.56 19.46 4.31
C GLN A 625 -3.13 19.44 5.73
N CYS A 626 -2.63 18.54 6.57
CA CYS A 626 -2.85 18.55 8.01
C CYS A 626 -1.59 18.99 8.75
N LEU A 627 -1.80 19.81 9.76
CA LEU A 627 -0.77 20.24 10.69
C LEU A 627 -1.19 19.76 12.08
N CYS A 628 -0.48 18.76 12.59
CA CYS A 628 -0.85 18.06 13.81
C CYS A 628 0.27 18.09 14.85
N TYR A 629 -0.11 18.20 16.11
CA TYR A 629 0.85 18.38 17.22
C TYR A 629 1.08 17.10 18.04
N GLN A 630 0.58 15.96 17.53
CA GLN A 630 0.76 14.62 18.07
C GLN A 630 0.77 13.59 16.91
N LEU A 631 1.47 12.45 17.10
CA LEU A 631 1.40 11.28 16.21
C LEU A 631 0.33 10.30 16.72
N ASP A 632 -0.91 10.52 16.33
CA ASP A 632 -1.95 9.49 16.33
C ASP A 632 -2.48 9.36 14.88
N ILE A 633 -3.15 8.27 14.49
CA ILE A 633 -3.50 7.94 13.08
C ILE A 633 -4.35 9.03 12.38
N ILE A 634 -3.87 9.81 11.40
CA ILE A 634 -4.55 11.03 10.85
C ILE A 634 -5.20 10.84 9.45
N ARG A 635 -6.24 11.62 9.13
CA ARG A 635 -7.12 11.56 7.95
C ARG A 635 -7.75 12.90 7.55
N CYS A 636 -8.17 13.02 6.30
CA CYS A 636 -8.97 14.15 5.82
C CYS A 636 -10.34 13.75 5.25
N ARG A 637 -11.38 14.54 5.57
CA ARG A 637 -12.74 14.43 5.03
C ARG A 637 -13.19 15.72 4.32
N LEU A 638 -14.01 15.56 3.26
CA LEU A 638 -15.01 16.54 2.83
C LEU A 638 -16.45 16.02 2.98
N PRO A 639 -17.44 16.90 3.21
CA PRO A 639 -18.86 16.58 3.07
C PRO A 639 -19.30 16.60 1.59
N CYS A 640 -20.12 15.61 1.19
CA CYS A 640 -20.82 15.60 -0.10
C CYS A 640 -21.99 16.60 -0.09
N ALA A 641 -22.13 17.37 -1.17
CA ALA A 641 -23.27 18.25 -1.40
C ALA A 641 -24.52 17.42 -1.76
N THR A 642 -25.61 17.64 -1.03
CA THR A 642 -26.95 17.15 -1.36
C THR A 642 -27.57 18.06 -2.44
N GLN A 643 -27.95 17.50 -3.58
CA GLN A 643 -28.91 18.13 -4.49
C GLN A 643 -30.30 17.55 -4.24
N HIS A 644 -31.20 18.38 -3.72
CA HIS A 644 -32.64 18.20 -3.85
C HIS A 644 -33.12 18.99 -5.07
N SER A 645 -33.86 18.32 -5.96
CA SER A 645 -34.86 18.96 -6.82
C SER A 645 -36.11 18.08 -6.82
N GLY A 646 -37.23 18.64 -6.40
CA GLY A 646 -38.46 17.92 -6.11
C GLY A 646 -39.31 17.56 -7.33
N CYS A 647 -40.02 16.44 -7.20
CA CYS A 647 -41.48 16.35 -7.27
C CYS A 647 -41.92 15.12 -6.47
#